data_AF-A0A9Q0LK76-F1
#
_entry.id   AF-A0A9Q0LK76-F1
#
_cell.length_a   1.000
_cell.length_b   1.000
_cell.length_c   1.000
_cell.angle_alpha   90.00
_cell.angle_beta   90.00
_cell.angle_gamma   90.00
#
_symmetry.space_group_name_H-M   'P 1'
#
loop_
_entity.id
_entity.type
_entity.pdbx_description
1 polymer ?
#
loop_
_entity_poly.entity_id
_entity_poly.type
_entity_poly.pdbx_seq_one_letter_code
_entity_poly.pdbx_strand_id
1 'polypeptide(L)'
;MKFTVLSFLFLFSFFLFVGTEKTTQTISLLHEQIISNLDKFQNPYNGGFSWQYSDAPNIQATSGALLLSSLYGLRDLINISLAEQFIHGLKNKDYGYSFHAGIPSDVQAVFYALWSYQLLGTASIPENQQISNFFQSIYDRDLKMFSNQIGGRGDIVSTYYVFKSLEFMKDNSAGYIQESKNFLKQFLKTSIQKNPKGEFLFNFPNSKNLIESNYYGLYLASTLGLQINDTDQWASFIVSHQCTETEEDIGGFYESPKKLETSLQNTIFAIDSLKILSEMNKNKDTNYMNLIDKKNAMKYLIESSKDLESVALAHYGIVVMGELSQFLETSLECKPLQEHISARENFIIEGTDCAINLEITTFNEKPHTGFKIQAETQISEQRTQTYDLLYKQEYGKYISDSLVSTKGRFGKLGIKATATSYFPGIGSIQFQTSREYSVGFEMIVTPQAMYIGNVIQPNEVVAIGTEFGFEVQLNTLTQHGIRQGDFSVSLSVLDSSNTMLYFQKINSELMASEGLHFNYKLDDTHGAIAPGNIFFRFEVGNPEKGIFTQEEIIYKFDNLPIATELNFADEKENSNHKYKFKETIEVSMIPAMLSPQRKISYFSYENQEKEKDQEYILPDNTKFENNQRNFHLLLTTETGSVVKRIKATKTSSVDDKLQLTFRFKIPPQMNFIGKNFLTFQYVAADSTPSELVQYNILAQDELDQKLSFDVDAKLQMVEIKKSPNFTEDFRFGNTVHFKFQLKDLISGQIIKEDRDVYPQMIRENNGVFMEIRKKNFDINNEFSTAVVGSVVNFAHYFIFDWTITSNTIRGECELRILWRTIDEVPMEIYKIDDEQSPVLYDIEIGGLIEAQPTSYSTKTKNFLKTIFVLSFELSCQTENLNNARLYASILYQGKNKHEPFSIAEDIAISVSQENNSYQLTYSLDHEEAKTGIYTFNIYRIIDRLTSNPEELTPFVSFEVSHTQARETSVLVGGQFLSVLIFGGVFLWIGLKRYYMEKMV
;
A
#
# COMPACT_ATOMS: atom_id res chain seq x y z
N MET A 1 15.20 -32.77 -16.81
CA MET A 1 15.77 -32.63 -15.45
C MET A 1 16.24 -31.21 -15.13
N LYS A 2 16.77 -30.41 -16.08
CA LYS A 2 17.11 -28.99 -15.84
C LYS A 2 15.91 -28.01 -15.78
N PHE A 3 14.76 -28.36 -16.39
CA PHE A 3 13.56 -27.49 -16.38
C PHE A 3 12.74 -27.60 -15.08
N THR A 4 12.73 -28.76 -14.43
CA THR A 4 11.98 -29.00 -13.18
C THR A 4 12.64 -28.35 -11.96
N VAL A 5 13.97 -28.22 -11.96
CA VAL A 5 14.73 -27.54 -10.91
C VAL A 5 14.56 -26.01 -11.01
N LEU A 6 14.41 -25.47 -12.23
CA LEU A 6 14.17 -24.04 -12.43
C LEU A 6 12.73 -23.63 -12.03
N SER A 7 11.72 -24.46 -12.33
CA SER A 7 10.34 -24.21 -11.87
C SER A 7 10.16 -24.40 -10.36
N PHE A 8 10.94 -25.28 -9.71
CA PHE A 8 10.92 -25.44 -8.25
C PHE A 8 11.64 -24.29 -7.54
N LEU A 9 12.74 -23.78 -8.10
CA LEU A 9 13.40 -22.56 -7.61
C LEU A 9 12.53 -21.31 -7.79
N PHE A 10 11.75 -21.22 -8.88
CA PHE A 10 10.82 -20.10 -9.12
C PHE A 10 9.58 -20.14 -8.22
N LEU A 11 9.09 -21.35 -7.85
CA LEU A 11 8.02 -21.48 -6.84
C LEU A 11 8.53 -21.23 -5.41
N PHE A 12 9.79 -21.56 -5.12
CA PHE A 12 10.40 -21.34 -3.80
C PHE A 12 10.77 -19.87 -3.57
N SER A 13 11.18 -19.14 -4.61
CA SER A 13 11.36 -17.67 -4.55
C SER A 13 10.02 -16.93 -4.42
N PHE A 14 8.95 -17.44 -5.02
CA PHE A 14 7.60 -16.86 -4.88
C PHE A 14 7.02 -17.02 -3.46
N PHE A 15 7.38 -18.09 -2.74
CA PHE A 15 6.94 -18.30 -1.35
C PHE A 15 7.78 -17.55 -0.29
N LEU A 16 9.02 -17.17 -0.60
CA LEU A 16 9.82 -16.28 0.26
C LEU A 16 9.43 -14.79 0.09
N PHE A 17 8.74 -14.46 -1.00
CA PHE A 17 8.29 -13.11 -1.35
C PHE A 17 7.16 -12.54 -0.46
N VAL A 18 6.52 -13.37 0.38
CA VAL A 18 5.32 -12.98 1.19
C VAL A 18 5.69 -12.58 2.64
N GLY A 19 6.98 -12.51 2.98
CA GLY A 19 7.44 -12.48 4.38
C GLY A 19 7.64 -11.11 5.06
N THR A 20 8.03 -10.03 4.37
CA THR A 20 8.76 -8.94 5.06
C THR A 20 8.49 -7.49 4.60
N GLU A 21 7.25 -7.12 4.24
CA GLU A 21 6.83 -5.71 3.98
C GLU A 21 6.16 -5.00 5.19
N LYS A 22 6.61 -5.31 6.43
CA LYS A 22 5.65 -5.35 7.56
C LYS A 22 5.38 -4.15 8.48
N THR A 23 5.75 -2.90 8.18
CA THR A 23 5.43 -1.80 9.15
C THR A 23 4.64 -0.62 8.61
N THR A 24 4.98 -0.01 7.47
CA THR A 24 4.15 1.12 6.96
C THR A 24 3.06 0.65 5.99
N GLN A 25 3.36 -0.32 5.11
CA GLN A 25 2.35 -1.02 4.31
C GLN A 25 1.40 -1.83 5.20
N THR A 26 1.89 -2.46 6.28
CA THR A 26 1.08 -3.32 7.14
C THR A 26 0.01 -2.59 7.93
N ILE A 27 0.23 -1.32 8.29
CA ILE A 27 -0.80 -0.57 9.02
C ILE A 27 -1.90 -0.09 8.05
N SER A 28 -1.56 0.35 6.82
CA SER A 28 -2.56 0.57 5.75
C SER A 28 -3.33 -0.73 5.45
N LEU A 29 -2.62 -1.85 5.30
CA LEU A 29 -3.19 -3.17 5.08
C LEU A 29 -4.09 -3.61 6.24
N LEU A 30 -3.74 -3.36 7.50
CA LEU A 30 -4.59 -3.74 8.64
C LEU A 30 -5.93 -2.99 8.61
N HIS A 31 -5.88 -1.69 8.33
CA HIS A 31 -7.08 -0.86 8.21
C HIS A 31 -8.01 -1.37 7.10
N GLU A 32 -7.45 -1.55 5.91
CA GLU A 32 -8.14 -2.07 4.73
C GLU A 32 -8.65 -3.51 4.96
N GLN A 33 -7.92 -4.33 5.71
CA GLN A 33 -8.32 -5.67 6.10
C GLN A 33 -9.53 -5.66 7.03
N ILE A 34 -9.57 -4.79 8.04
CA ILE A 34 -10.71 -4.69 8.95
C ILE A 34 -11.98 -4.31 8.17
N ILE A 35 -11.88 -3.32 7.28
CA ILE A 35 -13.02 -2.86 6.48
C ILE A 35 -13.44 -3.92 5.44
N SER A 36 -12.47 -4.60 4.79
CA SER A 36 -12.78 -5.65 3.81
C SER A 36 -13.38 -6.91 4.43
N ASN A 37 -13.10 -7.17 5.70
CA ASN A 37 -13.59 -8.32 6.45
C ASN A 37 -14.63 -7.92 7.53
N LEU A 38 -15.41 -6.86 7.31
CA LEU A 38 -16.43 -6.41 8.26
C LEU A 38 -17.39 -7.54 8.67
N ASP A 39 -17.73 -8.43 7.74
CA ASP A 39 -18.58 -9.60 7.96
C ASP A 39 -18.06 -10.51 9.08
N LYS A 40 -16.73 -10.65 9.21
CA LYS A 40 -16.10 -11.48 10.24
C LYS A 40 -16.23 -10.90 11.65
N PHE A 41 -16.43 -9.59 11.77
CA PHE A 41 -16.70 -8.94 13.06
C PHE A 41 -18.17 -9.04 13.46
N GLN A 42 -19.05 -9.45 12.54
CA GLN A 42 -20.46 -9.64 12.83
C GLN A 42 -20.70 -11.02 13.46
N ASN A 43 -21.32 -11.03 14.63
CA ASN A 43 -21.74 -12.29 15.25
C ASN A 43 -22.89 -12.91 14.44
N PRO A 44 -22.74 -14.15 13.95
CA PRO A 44 -23.72 -14.76 13.05
C PRO A 44 -25.04 -15.13 13.74
N TYR A 45 -25.09 -15.15 15.07
CA TYR A 45 -26.27 -15.58 15.83
C TYR A 45 -27.14 -14.40 16.28
N ASN A 46 -26.52 -13.33 16.78
CA ASN A 46 -27.26 -12.18 17.28
C ASN A 46 -27.18 -10.95 16.37
N GLY A 47 -26.24 -10.91 15.41
CA GLY A 47 -26.08 -9.83 14.44
C GLY A 47 -25.26 -8.62 14.87
N GLY A 48 -24.88 -8.53 16.15
CA GLY A 48 -24.05 -7.45 16.68
C GLY A 48 -22.59 -7.60 16.26
N PHE A 49 -21.86 -6.49 16.27
CA PHE A 49 -20.43 -6.49 15.99
C PHE A 49 -19.60 -6.39 17.25
N SER A 50 -18.38 -6.92 17.20
CA SER A 50 -17.40 -6.87 18.28
C SER A 50 -16.15 -6.10 17.85
N TRP A 51 -15.38 -5.55 18.80
CA TRP A 51 -14.14 -4.82 18.47
C TRP A 51 -13.07 -5.73 17.89
N GLN A 52 -12.96 -6.93 18.48
CA GLN A 52 -12.11 -8.03 18.02
C GLN A 52 -12.96 -9.30 17.82
N TYR A 53 -12.47 -10.26 17.04
CA TYR A 53 -13.21 -11.49 16.69
C TYR A 53 -13.67 -12.32 17.91
N SER A 54 -12.96 -12.26 19.02
CA SER A 54 -13.27 -13.00 20.24
C SER A 54 -14.20 -12.27 21.22
N ASP A 55 -14.43 -10.97 21.03
CA ASP A 55 -15.14 -10.16 21.99
C ASP A 55 -16.66 -10.33 21.90
N ALA A 56 -17.33 -10.05 23.01
CA ALA A 56 -18.79 -9.98 23.00
C ALA A 56 -19.25 -8.82 22.10
N PRO A 57 -20.31 -9.02 21.29
CA PRO A 57 -20.86 -7.93 20.49
C PRO A 57 -21.38 -6.79 21.36
N ASN A 58 -21.16 -5.56 20.91
CA ASN A 58 -21.62 -4.35 21.60
C ASN A 58 -22.13 -3.27 20.63
N ILE A 59 -22.92 -2.33 21.15
CA ILE A 59 -23.59 -1.32 20.31
C ILE A 59 -22.62 -0.33 19.65
N GLN A 60 -21.49 -0.04 20.28
CA GLN A 60 -20.50 0.91 19.77
C GLN A 60 -19.77 0.32 18.56
N ALA A 61 -19.26 -0.90 18.68
CA ALA A 61 -18.70 -1.68 17.57
C ALA A 61 -19.71 -1.82 16.42
N THR A 62 -20.97 -2.11 16.75
CA THR A 62 -22.06 -2.21 15.77
C THR A 62 -22.28 -0.89 15.03
N SER A 63 -22.32 0.24 15.74
CA SER A 63 -22.45 1.55 15.12
C SER A 63 -21.25 1.89 14.21
N GLY A 64 -20.03 1.52 14.63
CA GLY A 64 -18.81 1.72 13.85
C GLY A 64 -18.78 0.88 12.58
N ALA A 65 -19.15 -0.40 12.65
CA ALA A 65 -19.29 -1.25 11.46
C ALA A 65 -20.34 -0.73 10.49
N LEU A 66 -21.49 -0.26 10.99
CA LEU A 66 -22.54 0.32 10.15
C LEU A 66 -22.09 1.64 9.51
N LEU A 67 -21.28 2.44 10.21
CA LEU A 67 -20.67 3.65 9.65
C LEU A 67 -19.76 3.28 8.49
N LEU A 68 -18.80 2.39 8.71
CA LEU A 68 -17.85 1.95 7.69
C LEU A 68 -18.56 1.30 6.50
N SER A 69 -19.54 0.43 6.77
CA SER A 69 -20.37 -0.19 5.73
C SER A 69 -21.10 0.86 4.90
N SER A 70 -21.64 1.91 5.53
CA SER A 70 -22.28 3.00 4.80
C SER A 70 -21.27 3.84 4.01
N LEU A 71 -20.13 4.20 4.61
CA LEU A 71 -19.08 5.04 3.98
C LEU A 71 -18.51 4.39 2.73
N TYR A 72 -18.36 3.07 2.74
CA TYR A 72 -17.72 2.30 1.68
C TYR A 72 -18.70 1.51 0.81
N GLY A 73 -20.01 1.67 0.99
CA GLY A 73 -21.01 0.95 0.19
C GLY A 73 -21.01 -0.57 0.44
N LEU A 74 -20.50 -1.03 1.59
CA LEU A 74 -20.32 -2.44 1.93
C LEU A 74 -21.54 -3.04 2.64
N ARG A 75 -22.74 -2.58 2.30
CA ARG A 75 -23.99 -3.08 2.92
C ARG A 75 -24.24 -4.54 2.59
N ASP A 76 -23.86 -4.97 1.40
CA ASP A 76 -24.02 -6.35 0.93
C ASP A 76 -23.08 -7.34 1.64
N LEU A 77 -22.06 -6.86 2.37
CA LEU A 77 -21.18 -7.72 3.15
C LEU A 77 -21.75 -8.13 4.49
N ILE A 78 -22.71 -7.39 5.03
CA ILE A 78 -23.18 -7.56 6.39
C ILE A 78 -24.67 -7.94 6.42
N ASN A 79 -25.08 -8.71 7.42
CA ASN A 79 -26.48 -9.03 7.63
C ASN A 79 -27.18 -7.88 8.36
N ILE A 80 -27.74 -6.96 7.58
CA ILE A 80 -28.45 -5.77 8.09
C ILE A 80 -29.61 -6.15 9.01
N SER A 81 -30.41 -7.15 8.64
CA SER A 81 -31.58 -7.56 9.43
C SER A 81 -31.20 -8.12 10.80
N LEU A 82 -30.11 -8.89 10.89
CA LEU A 82 -29.60 -9.35 12.19
C LEU A 82 -29.02 -8.20 13.02
N ALA A 83 -28.30 -7.26 12.40
CA ALA A 83 -27.80 -6.08 13.11
C ALA A 83 -28.95 -5.25 13.71
N GLU A 84 -30.05 -5.07 12.99
CA GLU A 84 -31.26 -4.40 13.50
C GLU A 84 -31.86 -5.15 14.70
N GLN A 85 -31.96 -6.49 14.62
CA GLN A 85 -32.43 -7.33 15.73
C GLN A 85 -31.54 -7.22 16.96
N PHE A 86 -30.21 -7.19 16.77
CA PHE A 86 -29.26 -6.96 17.85
C PHE A 86 -29.54 -5.64 18.58
N ILE A 87 -29.60 -4.54 17.82
CA ILE A 87 -29.85 -3.20 18.37
C ILE A 87 -31.16 -3.18 19.15
N HIS A 88 -32.22 -3.76 18.60
CA HIS A 88 -33.50 -3.87 19.28
C HIS A 88 -33.42 -4.68 20.58
N GLY A 89 -32.65 -5.77 20.60
CA GLY A 89 -32.43 -6.63 21.75
C GLY A 89 -31.66 -5.99 22.92
N LEU A 90 -30.95 -4.87 22.69
CA LEU A 90 -30.23 -4.13 23.73
C LEU A 90 -31.10 -3.17 24.53
N LYS A 91 -32.36 -3.01 24.14
CA LYS A 91 -33.32 -2.13 24.79
C LYS A 91 -33.78 -2.73 26.12
N ASN A 92 -33.77 -1.92 27.16
CA ASN A 92 -34.22 -2.30 28.50
C ASN A 92 -35.66 -1.83 28.80
N LYS A 93 -36.18 -2.29 29.94
CA LYS A 93 -37.54 -1.94 30.43
C LYS A 93 -37.71 -0.47 30.79
N ASP A 94 -36.61 0.23 31.05
CA ASP A 94 -36.58 1.68 31.28
C ASP A 94 -36.61 2.48 29.97
N TYR A 95 -36.74 1.79 28.83
CA TYR A 95 -36.75 2.34 27.47
C TYR A 95 -35.42 2.91 26.99
N GLY A 96 -34.35 2.81 27.78
CA GLY A 96 -32.99 3.07 27.35
C GLY A 96 -32.37 1.89 26.63
N TYR A 97 -31.15 2.09 26.14
CA TYR A 97 -30.31 1.06 25.54
C TYR A 97 -29.06 0.87 26.38
N SER A 98 -28.45 -0.29 26.25
CA SER A 98 -27.24 -0.69 26.96
C SER A 98 -26.16 -1.12 25.97
N PHE A 99 -24.88 -1.10 26.37
CA PHE A 99 -23.81 -1.57 25.50
C PHE A 99 -23.89 -3.07 25.19
N HIS A 100 -24.42 -3.87 26.12
CA HIS A 100 -24.58 -5.32 26.02
C HIS A 100 -25.94 -5.75 26.57
N ALA A 101 -26.48 -6.86 26.08
CA ALA A 101 -27.75 -7.37 26.59
C ALA A 101 -27.65 -7.69 28.09
N GLY A 102 -28.60 -7.18 28.88
CA GLY A 102 -28.74 -7.49 30.31
C GLY A 102 -27.98 -6.57 31.28
N ILE A 103 -27.29 -5.54 30.81
CA ILE A 103 -26.71 -4.48 31.68
C ILE A 103 -27.63 -3.24 31.71
N PRO A 104 -27.53 -2.37 32.74
CA PRO A 104 -28.34 -1.16 32.83
C PRO A 104 -28.18 -0.23 31.63
N SER A 105 -29.24 0.52 31.31
CA SER A 105 -29.20 1.51 30.24
C SER A 105 -28.30 2.68 30.58
N ASP A 106 -27.65 3.24 29.56
CA ASP A 106 -26.88 4.47 29.65
C ASP A 106 -27.07 5.34 28.41
N VAL A 107 -26.82 6.64 28.54
CA VAL A 107 -27.12 7.61 27.50
C VAL A 107 -26.23 7.47 26.26
N GLN A 108 -25.00 7.00 26.43
CA GLN A 108 -24.06 6.83 25.31
C GLN A 108 -24.47 5.63 24.44
N ALA A 109 -24.90 4.53 25.05
CA ALA A 109 -25.49 3.39 24.35
C ALA A 109 -26.78 3.77 23.60
N VAL A 110 -27.62 4.64 24.19
CA VAL A 110 -28.80 5.20 23.49
C VAL A 110 -28.35 5.97 22.24
N PHE A 111 -27.35 6.84 22.34
CA PHE A 111 -26.82 7.56 21.18
C PHE A 111 -26.35 6.61 20.07
N TYR A 112 -25.55 5.60 20.39
CA TYR A 112 -25.06 4.64 19.39
C TYR A 112 -26.19 3.80 18.77
N ALA A 113 -27.22 3.43 19.55
CA ALA A 113 -28.39 2.74 19.02
C ALA A 113 -29.15 3.61 18.01
N LEU A 114 -29.41 4.87 18.37
CA LEU A 114 -30.09 5.81 17.48
C LEU A 114 -29.29 6.12 16.22
N TRP A 115 -27.98 6.30 16.35
CA TRP A 115 -27.10 6.52 15.21
C TRP A 115 -27.08 5.30 14.29
N SER A 116 -27.05 4.08 14.86
CA SER A 116 -27.14 2.84 14.10
C SER A 116 -28.43 2.75 13.29
N TYR A 117 -29.59 3.08 13.87
CA TYR A 117 -30.86 3.12 13.12
C TYR A 117 -30.83 4.13 11.96
N GLN A 118 -30.18 5.28 12.14
CA GLN A 118 -29.99 6.25 11.06
C GLN A 118 -29.07 5.71 9.96
N LEU A 119 -27.96 5.07 10.32
CA LEU A 119 -27.03 4.44 9.39
C LEU A 119 -27.66 3.30 8.60
N LEU A 120 -28.58 2.55 9.20
CA LEU A 120 -29.39 1.54 8.51
C LEU A 120 -30.34 2.15 7.44
N GLY A 121 -30.59 3.46 7.49
CA GLY A 121 -31.50 4.15 6.58
C GLY A 121 -32.97 4.00 6.97
N THR A 122 -33.26 3.71 8.25
CA THR A 122 -34.63 3.66 8.75
C THR A 122 -35.27 5.05 8.65
N ALA A 123 -36.48 5.14 8.08
CA ALA A 123 -37.17 6.42 7.89
C ALA A 123 -37.57 7.10 9.21
N SER A 124 -37.74 6.30 10.27
CA SER A 124 -38.07 6.77 11.62
C SER A 124 -37.44 5.86 12.67
N ILE A 125 -36.87 6.46 13.72
CA ILE A 125 -36.40 5.73 14.90
C ILE A 125 -37.60 5.06 15.60
N PRO A 126 -37.49 3.77 15.94
CA PRO A 126 -38.53 3.08 16.70
C PRO A 126 -38.80 3.74 18.06
N GLU A 127 -40.08 3.95 18.38
CA GLU A 127 -40.54 4.28 19.73
C GLU A 127 -39.93 5.56 20.36
N ASN A 128 -39.71 6.60 19.55
CA ASN A 128 -39.17 7.92 19.99
C ASN A 128 -39.70 8.42 21.34
N GLN A 129 -41.01 8.31 21.57
CA GLN A 129 -41.62 8.78 22.83
C GLN A 129 -41.09 8.04 24.06
N GLN A 130 -40.81 6.74 23.94
CA GLN A 130 -40.31 5.93 25.05
C GLN A 130 -38.86 6.30 25.40
N ILE A 131 -38.02 6.56 24.39
CA ILE A 131 -36.64 7.05 24.59
C ILE A 131 -36.65 8.45 25.23
N SER A 132 -37.60 9.31 24.84
CA SER A 132 -37.83 10.61 25.49
C SER A 132 -38.16 10.44 26.99
N ASN A 133 -38.97 9.44 27.36
CA ASN A 133 -39.24 9.11 28.77
C ASN A 133 -37.97 8.65 29.51
N PHE A 134 -37.07 7.89 28.86
CA PHE A 134 -35.77 7.54 29.43
C PHE A 134 -34.94 8.80 29.70
N PHE A 135 -34.82 9.73 28.73
CA PHE A 135 -34.12 11.01 28.93
C PHE A 135 -34.71 11.84 30.07
N GLN A 136 -36.04 11.84 30.24
CA GLN A 136 -36.68 12.48 31.38
C GLN A 136 -36.28 11.84 32.73
N SER A 137 -36.07 10.52 32.76
CA SER A 137 -35.70 9.78 33.98
C SER A 137 -34.25 10.00 34.42
N ILE A 138 -33.36 10.36 33.50
CA ILE A 138 -31.94 10.68 33.77
C ILE A 138 -31.68 12.19 33.91
N TYR A 139 -32.73 13.02 33.82
CA TYR A 139 -32.63 14.48 33.96
C TYR A 139 -32.47 14.89 35.44
N ASP A 140 -31.31 15.44 35.76
CA ASP A 140 -31.00 16.00 37.07
C ASP A 140 -31.66 17.38 37.20
N ARG A 141 -32.69 17.48 38.04
CA ARG A 141 -33.47 18.72 38.21
C ARG A 141 -32.71 19.81 38.95
N ASP A 142 -31.70 19.46 39.74
CA ASP A 142 -30.92 20.41 40.53
C ASP A 142 -29.84 21.06 39.65
N LEU A 143 -29.18 20.24 38.82
CA LEU A 143 -28.16 20.72 37.89
C LEU A 143 -28.71 21.13 36.53
N LYS A 144 -29.97 20.81 36.21
CA LYS A 144 -30.61 21.05 34.91
C LYS A 144 -29.82 20.44 33.73
N MET A 145 -29.14 19.34 34.01
CA MET A 145 -28.30 18.57 33.10
C MET A 145 -28.74 17.10 33.11
N PHE A 146 -28.23 16.31 32.18
CA PHE A 146 -28.51 14.88 32.12
C PHE A 146 -27.37 14.09 32.73
N SER A 147 -27.72 13.00 33.41
CA SER A 147 -26.79 12.02 33.96
C SER A 147 -26.62 10.83 33.02
N ASN A 148 -25.56 10.05 33.19
CA ASN A 148 -25.31 8.90 32.32
C ASN A 148 -26.38 7.79 32.49
N GLN A 149 -26.88 7.62 33.72
CA GLN A 149 -27.82 6.55 34.11
C GLN A 149 -28.86 7.06 35.11
N ILE A 150 -29.95 6.32 35.29
CA ILE A 150 -31.04 6.70 36.19
C ILE A 150 -30.51 6.87 37.63
N GLY A 151 -30.80 8.02 38.22
CA GLY A 151 -30.34 8.38 39.57
C GLY A 151 -28.91 8.90 39.66
N GLY A 152 -28.21 9.03 38.53
CA GLY A 152 -26.90 9.66 38.46
C GLY A 152 -26.97 11.19 38.61
N ARG A 153 -25.80 11.81 38.80
CA ARG A 153 -25.64 13.28 38.82
C ARG A 153 -25.45 13.80 37.40
N GLY A 154 -26.08 14.93 37.07
CA GLY A 154 -25.97 15.54 35.75
C GLY A 154 -24.55 16.02 35.41
N ASP A 155 -24.12 15.80 34.17
CA ASP A 155 -22.80 16.21 33.65
C ASP A 155 -22.86 16.64 32.17
N ILE A 156 -21.78 17.27 31.69
CA ILE A 156 -21.74 17.85 30.34
C ILE A 156 -21.68 16.81 29.22
N VAL A 157 -21.04 15.66 29.48
CA VAL A 157 -20.83 14.59 28.49
C VAL A 157 -22.15 13.86 28.24
N SER A 158 -22.83 13.46 29.32
CA SER A 158 -24.15 12.86 29.27
C SER A 158 -25.17 13.80 28.63
N THR A 159 -25.08 15.10 28.96
CA THR A 159 -25.91 16.14 28.33
C THR A 159 -25.64 16.26 26.83
N TYR A 160 -24.37 16.24 26.41
CA TYR A 160 -24.00 16.20 24.99
C TYR A 160 -24.67 15.02 24.27
N TYR A 161 -24.59 13.81 24.81
CA TYR A 161 -25.18 12.62 24.18
C TYR A 161 -26.70 12.68 24.10
N VAL A 162 -27.40 13.26 25.09
CA VAL A 162 -28.84 13.53 24.99
C VAL A 162 -29.11 14.48 23.83
N PHE A 163 -28.45 15.64 23.77
CA PHE A 163 -28.71 16.62 22.72
C PHE A 163 -28.38 16.08 21.32
N LYS A 164 -27.30 15.29 21.18
CA LYS A 164 -26.96 14.61 19.94
C LYS A 164 -28.02 13.59 19.53
N SER A 165 -28.55 12.83 20.49
CA SER A 165 -29.64 11.87 20.27
C SER A 165 -30.94 12.55 19.82
N LEU A 166 -31.27 13.72 20.38
CA LEU A 166 -32.46 14.49 20.01
C LEU A 166 -32.39 15.00 18.56
N GLU A 167 -31.20 15.24 17.99
CA GLU A 167 -31.04 15.57 16.56
C GLU A 167 -31.56 14.43 15.67
N PHE A 168 -31.26 13.18 16.01
CA PHE A 168 -31.75 12.02 15.27
C PHE A 168 -33.25 11.80 15.45
N MET A 169 -33.76 11.98 16.67
CA MET A 169 -35.19 11.82 16.98
C MET A 169 -36.06 12.93 16.39
N LYS A 170 -35.47 14.09 16.06
CA LYS A 170 -36.18 15.32 15.66
C LYS A 170 -37.24 15.77 16.68
N ASP A 171 -37.14 15.34 17.94
CA ASP A 171 -37.98 15.78 19.04
C ASP A 171 -37.16 16.67 19.98
N ASN A 172 -37.58 17.92 20.09
CA ASN A 172 -36.90 18.94 20.87
C ASN A 172 -37.87 19.70 21.78
N SER A 173 -39.10 19.18 21.95
CA SER A 173 -40.25 19.94 22.43
C SER A 173 -40.54 19.77 23.92
N ALA A 174 -39.99 18.73 24.56
CA ALA A 174 -40.29 18.42 25.95
C ALA A 174 -39.83 19.53 26.93
N GLY A 175 -40.61 19.77 27.98
CA GLY A 175 -40.36 20.86 28.94
C GLY A 175 -39.00 20.79 29.64
N TYR A 176 -38.56 19.60 30.05
CA TYR A 176 -37.26 19.41 30.71
C TYR A 176 -36.08 19.68 29.76
N ILE A 177 -36.25 19.42 28.45
CA ILE A 177 -35.26 19.77 27.42
C ILE A 177 -35.15 21.30 27.31
N GLN A 178 -36.28 22.01 27.30
CA GLN A 178 -36.29 23.47 27.23
C GLN A 178 -35.69 24.13 28.48
N GLU A 179 -35.97 23.58 29.67
CA GLU A 179 -35.29 24.00 30.90
C GLU A 179 -33.77 23.83 30.80
N SER A 180 -33.30 22.67 30.35
CA SER A 180 -31.88 22.40 30.15
C SER A 180 -31.26 23.35 29.13
N LYS A 181 -31.91 23.60 27.99
CA LYS A 181 -31.45 24.57 26.97
C LYS A 181 -31.20 25.97 27.55
N ASN A 182 -32.13 26.45 28.37
CA ASN A 182 -32.03 27.77 28.99
C ASN A 182 -30.89 27.85 30.01
N PHE A 183 -30.74 26.82 30.84
CA PHE A 183 -29.64 26.72 31.80
C PHE A 183 -28.29 26.63 31.09
N LEU A 184 -28.15 25.73 30.11
CA LEU A 184 -26.90 25.49 29.37
C LEU A 184 -26.39 26.75 28.67
N LYS A 185 -27.26 27.60 28.13
CA LYS A 185 -26.84 28.89 27.54
C LYS A 185 -26.12 29.78 28.55
N GLN A 186 -26.56 29.81 29.81
CA GLN A 186 -25.91 30.58 30.86
C GLN A 186 -24.65 29.88 31.38
N PHE A 187 -24.75 28.56 31.59
CA PHE A 187 -23.63 27.73 32.04
C PHE A 187 -22.44 27.79 31.05
N LEU A 188 -22.67 27.63 29.75
CA LEU A 188 -21.62 27.71 28.74
C LEU A 188 -20.98 29.11 28.71
N LYS A 189 -21.78 30.19 28.72
CA LYS A 189 -21.24 31.57 28.77
C LYS A 189 -20.30 31.81 29.95
N THR A 190 -20.65 31.27 31.11
CA THR A 190 -19.82 31.40 32.33
C THR A 190 -18.63 30.45 32.36
N SER A 191 -18.61 29.42 31.50
CA SER A 191 -17.53 28.44 31.38
C SER A 191 -16.47 28.82 30.34
N ILE A 192 -16.67 29.91 29.58
CA ILE A 192 -15.68 30.46 28.64
C ILE A 192 -14.56 31.12 29.45
N GLN A 193 -13.33 30.70 29.21
CA GLN A 193 -12.13 31.27 29.82
C GLN A 193 -11.12 31.67 28.74
N LYS A 194 -10.11 32.45 29.12
CA LYS A 194 -8.94 32.74 28.29
C LYS A 194 -7.70 32.02 28.83
N ASN A 195 -6.94 31.40 27.95
CA ASN A 195 -5.65 30.82 28.31
C ASN A 195 -4.57 31.93 28.46
N PRO A 196 -3.33 31.60 28.88
CA PRO A 196 -2.25 32.59 29.02
C PRO A 196 -1.87 33.32 27.73
N LYS A 197 -2.17 32.76 26.55
CA LYS A 197 -1.98 33.39 25.23
C LYS A 197 -3.15 34.28 24.82
N GLY A 198 -4.19 34.38 25.65
CA GLY A 198 -5.39 35.16 25.39
C GLY A 198 -6.45 34.47 24.53
N GLU A 199 -6.24 33.19 24.18
CA GLU A 199 -7.15 32.39 23.35
C GLU A 199 -8.32 31.88 24.18
N PHE A 200 -9.52 31.82 23.58
CA PHE A 200 -10.71 31.33 24.25
C PHE A 200 -10.77 29.81 24.30
N LEU A 201 -11.31 29.29 25.41
CA LEU A 201 -11.58 27.87 25.61
C LEU A 201 -12.76 27.62 26.55
N PHE A 202 -13.36 26.44 26.45
CA PHE A 202 -14.22 25.90 27.49
C PHE A 202 -13.40 25.15 28.54
N ASN A 203 -13.63 25.46 29.81
CA ASN A 203 -13.04 24.74 30.93
C ASN A 203 -14.14 24.38 31.93
N PHE A 204 -14.54 23.10 31.92
CA PHE A 204 -15.60 22.62 32.79
C PHE A 204 -15.03 22.12 34.13
N PRO A 205 -15.76 22.31 35.24
CA PRO A 205 -15.37 21.76 36.54
C PRO A 205 -15.17 20.24 36.42
N ASN A 206 -14.01 19.75 36.86
CA ASN A 206 -13.58 18.34 36.85
C ASN A 206 -13.12 17.77 35.49
N SER A 207 -13.11 18.55 34.41
CA SER A 207 -12.52 18.09 33.16
C SER A 207 -11.01 18.34 33.13
N LYS A 208 -10.21 17.31 32.84
CA LYS A 208 -8.76 17.42 32.63
C LYS A 208 -8.38 17.56 31.15
N ASN A 209 -9.26 17.08 30.27
CA ASN A 209 -9.07 17.09 28.83
C ASN A 209 -9.69 18.35 28.23
N LEU A 210 -8.83 19.28 27.82
CA LEU A 210 -9.28 20.56 27.29
C LEU A 210 -9.82 20.42 25.87
N ILE A 211 -9.26 19.54 25.04
CA ILE A 211 -9.78 19.30 23.69
C ILE A 211 -11.20 18.73 23.75
N GLU A 212 -11.43 17.72 24.59
CA GLU A 212 -12.76 17.17 24.83
C GLU A 212 -13.75 18.22 25.38
N SER A 213 -13.32 19.03 26.34
CA SER A 213 -14.16 20.11 26.89
C SER A 213 -14.58 21.12 25.83
N ASN A 214 -13.66 21.48 24.94
CA ASN A 214 -13.95 22.41 23.84
C ASN A 214 -14.88 21.76 22.82
N TYR A 215 -14.71 20.48 22.50
CA TYR A 215 -15.62 19.76 21.62
C TYR A 215 -17.06 19.78 22.13
N TYR A 216 -17.31 19.30 23.36
CA TYR A 216 -18.67 19.28 23.90
C TYR A 216 -19.25 20.68 24.07
N GLY A 217 -18.44 21.63 24.53
CA GLY A 217 -18.86 23.01 24.73
C GLY A 217 -19.23 23.70 23.42
N LEU A 218 -18.42 23.55 22.37
CA LEU A 218 -18.67 24.12 21.04
C LEU A 218 -19.86 23.46 20.38
N TYR A 219 -19.99 22.14 20.47
CA TYR A 219 -21.14 21.42 19.94
C TYR A 219 -22.44 21.91 20.60
N LEU A 220 -22.51 21.90 21.94
CA LEU A 220 -23.68 22.38 22.66
C LEU A 220 -23.95 23.87 22.40
N ALA A 221 -22.92 24.71 22.32
CA ALA A 221 -23.08 26.10 21.94
C ALA A 221 -23.72 26.25 20.55
N SER A 222 -23.28 25.45 19.57
CA SER A 222 -23.84 25.39 18.22
C SER A 222 -25.31 25.01 18.23
N THR A 223 -25.63 23.87 18.85
CA THR A 223 -26.98 23.31 18.91
C THR A 223 -27.95 24.24 19.64
N LEU A 224 -27.46 25.01 20.62
CA LEU A 224 -28.26 25.98 21.37
C LEU A 224 -28.40 27.35 20.68
N GLY A 225 -27.68 27.58 19.58
CA GLY A 225 -27.61 28.89 18.91
C GLY A 225 -26.93 29.97 19.77
N LEU A 226 -25.96 29.57 20.60
CA LEU A 226 -25.13 30.51 21.34
C LEU A 226 -24.11 31.14 20.38
N GLN A 227 -24.12 32.47 20.27
CA GLN A 227 -23.11 33.18 19.48
C GLN A 227 -21.73 33.06 20.16
N ILE A 228 -20.82 32.37 19.49
CA ILE A 228 -19.40 32.30 19.83
C ILE A 228 -18.67 33.34 18.98
N ASN A 229 -18.21 34.41 19.62
CA ASN A 229 -17.39 35.44 18.97
C ASN A 229 -15.93 34.97 18.89
N ASP A 230 -15.15 35.65 18.05
CA ASP A 230 -13.70 35.42 17.92
C ASP A 230 -13.33 33.96 17.61
N THR A 231 -14.08 33.32 16.70
CA THR A 231 -13.88 31.92 16.28
C THR A 231 -12.44 31.58 15.85
N ASP A 232 -11.69 32.58 15.36
CA ASP A 232 -10.26 32.45 15.05
C ASP A 232 -9.42 32.11 16.29
N GLN A 233 -9.74 32.68 17.46
CA GLN A 233 -9.02 32.40 18.71
C GLN A 233 -9.31 30.98 19.23
N TRP A 234 -10.56 30.51 19.05
CA TRP A 234 -10.92 29.13 19.37
C TRP A 234 -10.22 28.13 18.46
N ALA A 235 -10.18 28.41 17.15
CA ALA A 235 -9.47 27.59 16.18
C ALA A 235 -7.97 27.56 16.48
N SER A 236 -7.35 28.71 16.76
CA SER A 236 -5.94 28.81 17.16
C SER A 236 -5.63 27.95 18.38
N PHE A 237 -6.48 28.00 19.41
CA PHE A 237 -6.33 27.15 20.59
C PHE A 237 -6.31 25.66 20.21
N ILE A 238 -7.30 25.18 19.44
CA ILE A 238 -7.41 23.78 19.04
C ILE A 238 -6.20 23.36 18.18
N VAL A 239 -5.85 24.14 17.16
CA VAL A 239 -4.73 23.87 16.25
C VAL A 239 -3.40 23.78 17.01
N SER A 240 -3.21 24.60 18.06
CA SER A 240 -1.97 24.59 18.86
C SER A 240 -1.72 23.28 19.63
N HIS A 241 -2.71 22.38 19.70
CA HIS A 241 -2.59 21.06 20.32
C HIS A 241 -2.20 19.97 19.32
N GLN A 242 -2.10 20.26 18.02
CA GLN A 242 -1.59 19.30 17.05
C GLN A 242 -0.10 19.02 17.32
N CYS A 243 0.29 17.74 17.37
CA CYS A 243 1.68 17.35 17.49
C CYS A 243 2.41 17.56 16.15
N THR A 244 3.50 18.33 16.21
CA THR A 244 4.39 18.57 15.08
C THR A 244 5.84 18.18 15.38
N GLU A 245 6.10 17.59 16.55
CA GLU A 245 7.45 17.46 17.13
C GLU A 245 7.92 16.01 17.22
N THR A 246 7.07 15.09 17.66
CA THR A 246 7.40 13.66 17.80
C THR A 246 6.90 12.89 16.60
N GLU A 247 7.77 12.06 16.00
CA GLU A 247 7.42 11.35 14.77
C GLU A 247 6.39 10.24 14.97
N GLU A 248 6.33 9.66 16.17
CA GLU A 248 5.35 8.62 16.55
C GLU A 248 3.94 9.18 16.74
N ASP A 249 3.81 10.46 17.13
CA ASP A 249 2.52 11.12 17.36
C ASP A 249 2.19 12.20 16.32
N ILE A 250 3.01 12.33 15.26
CA ILE A 250 2.93 13.47 14.34
C ILE A 250 1.55 13.54 13.71
N GLY A 251 0.89 14.69 13.87
CA GLY A 251 -0.48 14.93 13.39
C GLY A 251 -1.59 14.63 14.40
N GLY A 252 -1.33 13.84 15.46
CA GLY A 252 -2.27 13.61 16.55
C GLY A 252 -2.44 14.83 17.47
N PHE A 253 -3.51 14.87 18.28
CA PHE A 253 -3.78 16.02 19.16
C PHE A 253 -3.62 15.68 20.64
N TYR A 254 -2.92 16.55 21.36
CA TYR A 254 -2.73 16.48 22.80
C TYR A 254 -3.99 16.89 23.57
N GLU A 255 -4.28 16.25 24.70
CA GLU A 255 -5.42 16.61 25.58
C GLU A 255 -5.26 17.98 26.26
N SER A 256 -4.02 18.47 26.40
CA SER A 256 -3.71 19.69 27.14
C SER A 256 -2.41 20.37 26.67
N PRO A 257 -2.19 21.65 27.01
CA PRO A 257 -0.97 22.39 26.66
C PRO A 257 0.33 21.79 27.23
N LYS A 258 0.23 20.84 28.17
CA LYS A 258 1.40 20.13 28.71
C LYS A 258 1.99 19.13 27.72
N LYS A 259 1.29 18.83 26.61
CA LYS A 259 1.73 17.93 25.54
C LYS A 259 2.21 16.57 26.05
N LEU A 260 1.41 15.91 26.90
CA LEU A 260 1.79 14.65 27.55
C LEU A 260 1.57 13.44 26.64
N GLU A 261 0.37 13.31 26.06
CA GLU A 261 -0.02 12.17 25.25
C GLU A 261 -1.02 12.61 24.17
N THR A 262 -0.87 12.08 22.96
CA THR A 262 -1.86 12.21 21.89
C THR A 262 -2.82 11.03 21.92
N SER A 263 -4.06 11.23 21.47
CA SER A 263 -4.97 10.10 21.30
C SER A 263 -5.84 10.24 20.06
N LEU A 264 -6.32 9.10 19.56
CA LEU A 264 -7.30 9.06 18.47
C LEU A 264 -8.53 9.89 18.83
N GLN A 265 -9.08 9.71 20.03
CA GLN A 265 -10.27 10.42 20.49
C GLN A 265 -10.07 11.95 20.49
N ASN A 266 -8.92 12.43 21.00
CA ASN A 266 -8.61 13.86 21.01
C ASN A 266 -8.44 14.42 19.60
N THR A 267 -7.85 13.64 18.70
CA THR A 267 -7.69 14.01 17.30
C THR A 267 -9.05 14.19 16.64
N ILE A 268 -9.99 13.27 16.86
CA ILE A 268 -11.37 13.40 16.38
C ILE A 268 -12.06 14.61 16.98
N PHE A 269 -12.00 14.80 18.30
CA PHE A 269 -12.61 15.95 18.97
C PHE A 269 -12.07 17.29 18.47
N ALA A 270 -10.76 17.38 18.20
CA ALA A 270 -10.15 18.58 17.63
C ALA A 270 -10.65 18.84 16.20
N ILE A 271 -10.60 17.83 15.33
CA ILE A 271 -11.09 17.89 13.94
C ILE A 271 -12.56 18.35 13.91
N ASP A 272 -13.40 17.73 14.73
CA ASP A 272 -14.83 17.99 14.74
C ASP A 272 -15.16 19.37 15.36
N SER A 273 -14.36 19.83 16.32
CA SER A 273 -14.44 21.20 16.87
C SER A 273 -14.12 22.26 15.81
N LEU A 274 -13.09 22.04 15.00
CA LEU A 274 -12.72 22.96 13.90
C LEU A 274 -13.79 23.00 12.81
N LYS A 275 -14.41 21.85 12.53
CA LYS A 275 -15.58 21.78 11.65
C LYS A 275 -16.76 22.60 12.20
N ILE A 276 -17.11 22.41 13.48
CA ILE A 276 -18.19 23.17 14.14
C ILE A 276 -17.92 24.67 14.07
N LEU A 277 -16.69 25.11 14.36
CA LEU A 277 -16.30 26.53 14.25
C LEU A 277 -16.44 27.06 12.82
N SER A 278 -16.07 26.25 11.82
CA SER A 278 -16.22 26.61 10.41
C SER A 278 -17.70 26.77 10.04
N GLU A 279 -18.56 25.90 10.57
CA GLU A 279 -20.00 25.97 10.36
C GLU A 279 -20.65 27.18 11.05
N MET A 280 -20.20 27.54 12.26
CA MET A 280 -20.64 28.74 12.96
C MET A 280 -20.23 30.03 12.23
N ASN A 281 -19.13 30.00 11.47
CA ASN A 281 -18.54 31.15 10.79
C ASN A 281 -18.76 31.14 9.25
N LYS A 282 -19.78 30.42 8.75
CA LYS A 282 -20.10 30.31 7.30
C LYS A 282 -20.19 31.64 6.56
N ASN A 283 -20.50 32.74 7.24
CA ASN A 283 -20.59 34.07 6.64
C ASN A 283 -19.24 34.69 6.23
N LYS A 284 -18.10 34.11 6.64
CA LYS A 284 -16.76 34.62 6.34
C LYS A 284 -15.94 33.73 5.39
N ASP A 285 -16.55 32.71 4.75
CA ASP A 285 -15.88 31.73 3.89
C ASP A 285 -14.61 31.09 4.49
N THR A 286 -14.51 31.07 5.82
CA THR A 286 -13.34 30.59 6.54
C THR A 286 -13.51 29.11 6.90
N ASN A 287 -12.65 28.25 6.35
CA ASN A 287 -12.59 26.84 6.72
C ASN A 287 -11.39 26.58 7.64
N TYR A 288 -11.64 26.44 8.94
CA TYR A 288 -10.60 26.22 9.93
C TYR A 288 -9.91 24.85 9.82
N MET A 289 -10.50 23.90 9.07
CA MET A 289 -9.83 22.62 8.75
C MET A 289 -8.56 22.80 7.92
N ASN A 290 -8.38 23.95 7.27
CA ASN A 290 -7.16 24.25 6.50
C ASN A 290 -6.00 24.74 7.40
N LEU A 291 -6.23 24.96 8.70
CA LEU A 291 -5.19 25.40 9.64
C LEU A 291 -4.37 24.25 10.21
N ILE A 292 -4.82 23.00 10.07
CA ILE A 292 -4.11 21.82 10.57
C ILE A 292 -3.28 21.19 9.46
N ASP A 293 -2.22 20.49 9.85
CA ASP A 293 -1.50 19.60 8.93
C ASP A 293 -2.34 18.34 8.67
N LYS A 294 -3.19 18.40 7.65
CA LYS A 294 -4.11 17.30 7.30
C LYS A 294 -3.38 16.02 6.91
N LYS A 295 -2.21 16.15 6.25
CA LYS A 295 -1.43 14.99 5.80
C LYS A 295 -0.95 14.19 7.00
N ASN A 296 -0.35 14.85 7.98
CA ASN A 296 0.11 14.18 9.19
C ASN A 296 -1.07 13.74 10.08
N ALA A 297 -2.15 14.53 10.18
CA ALA A 297 -3.35 14.10 10.91
C ALA A 297 -3.94 12.81 10.33
N MET A 298 -4.08 12.72 9.01
CA MET A 298 -4.56 11.51 8.33
C MET A 298 -3.64 10.31 8.59
N LYS A 299 -2.32 10.53 8.50
CA LYS A 299 -1.33 9.49 8.84
C LYS A 299 -1.53 8.97 10.26
N TYR A 300 -1.63 9.86 11.25
CA TYR A 300 -1.85 9.48 12.65
C TYR A 300 -3.16 8.70 12.86
N LEU A 301 -4.26 9.13 12.22
CA LEU A 301 -5.56 8.46 12.30
C LEU A 301 -5.47 7.02 11.79
N ILE A 302 -4.78 6.79 10.67
CA ILE A 302 -4.57 5.46 10.11
C ILE A 302 -3.64 4.64 11.02
N GLU A 303 -2.50 5.20 11.43
CA GLU A 303 -1.47 4.48 12.18
C GLU A 303 -1.87 4.11 13.61
N SER A 304 -2.75 4.89 14.23
CA SER A 304 -3.22 4.67 15.60
C SER A 304 -4.37 3.65 15.70
N SER A 305 -4.93 3.22 14.56
CA SER A 305 -6.10 2.34 14.52
C SER A 305 -5.71 0.87 14.47
N LYS A 306 -6.29 0.06 15.38
CA LYS A 306 -5.90 -1.35 15.58
C LYS A 306 -7.06 -2.34 15.59
N ASP A 307 -8.27 -1.85 15.79
CA ASP A 307 -9.50 -2.63 15.93
C ASP A 307 -10.65 -1.93 15.20
N LEU A 308 -11.82 -2.58 15.14
CA LEU A 308 -12.98 -2.05 14.43
C LEU A 308 -13.43 -0.66 14.94
N GLU A 309 -13.34 -0.41 16.26
CA GLU A 309 -13.76 0.86 16.84
C GLU A 309 -12.83 1.99 16.43
N SER A 310 -11.52 1.81 16.63
CA SER A 310 -10.52 2.79 16.27
C SER A 310 -10.51 3.07 14.76
N VAL A 311 -10.67 2.03 13.93
CA VAL A 311 -10.84 2.17 12.47
C VAL A 311 -12.08 3.00 12.12
N ALA A 312 -13.22 2.74 12.74
CA ALA A 312 -14.44 3.52 12.51
C ALA A 312 -14.27 5.00 12.94
N LEU A 313 -13.65 5.24 14.10
CA LEU A 313 -13.36 6.58 14.60
C LEU A 313 -12.39 7.33 13.69
N ALA A 314 -11.31 6.68 13.25
CA ALA A 314 -10.35 7.26 12.31
C ALA A 314 -11.02 7.67 11.00
N HIS A 315 -11.85 6.80 10.43
CA HIS A 315 -12.58 7.14 9.22
C HIS A 315 -13.63 8.22 9.40
N TYR A 316 -14.29 8.29 10.57
CA TYR A 316 -15.11 9.45 10.90
C TYR A 316 -14.28 10.76 10.79
N GLY A 317 -13.09 10.79 11.37
CA GLY A 317 -12.17 11.93 11.29
C GLY A 317 -11.75 12.27 9.86
N ILE A 318 -11.32 11.27 9.09
CA ILE A 318 -10.92 11.41 7.68
C ILE A 318 -12.05 12.03 6.85
N VAL A 319 -13.28 11.55 7.04
CA VAL A 319 -14.44 12.05 6.32
C VAL A 319 -14.76 13.49 6.74
N VAL A 320 -14.68 13.81 8.04
CA VAL A 320 -14.87 15.19 8.53
C VAL A 320 -13.80 16.15 7.99
N MET A 321 -12.56 15.68 7.78
CA MET A 321 -11.50 16.47 7.14
C MET A 321 -11.71 16.72 5.64
N GLY A 322 -12.65 15.99 5.00
CA GLY A 322 -12.91 16.04 3.57
C GLY A 322 -12.00 15.14 2.75
N GLU A 323 -11.38 14.13 3.36
CA GLU A 323 -10.32 13.32 2.73
C GLU A 323 -10.78 11.91 2.33
N LEU A 324 -12.11 11.66 2.26
CA LEU A 324 -12.63 10.33 1.89
C LEU A 324 -12.17 9.87 0.50
N SER A 325 -11.97 10.80 -0.44
CA SER A 325 -11.53 10.47 -1.80
C SER A 325 -10.16 9.82 -1.86
N GLN A 326 -9.35 9.89 -0.80
CA GLN A 326 -8.08 9.17 -0.74
C GLN A 326 -8.25 7.64 -0.58
N PHE A 327 -9.45 7.19 -0.20
CA PHE A 327 -9.80 5.77 -0.02
C PHE A 327 -10.77 5.26 -1.08
N LEU A 328 -10.99 6.05 -2.13
CA LEU A 328 -11.85 5.72 -3.26
C LEU A 328 -11.03 5.87 -4.54
N GLU A 329 -11.11 4.85 -5.38
CA GLU A 329 -10.61 4.94 -6.74
C GLU A 329 -11.74 5.42 -7.65
N THR A 330 -11.43 6.32 -8.56
CA THR A 330 -12.42 6.87 -9.48
C THR A 330 -11.92 6.76 -10.91
N SER A 331 -12.72 6.15 -11.79
CA SER A 331 -12.47 6.16 -13.23
C SER A 331 -13.62 6.88 -13.93
N LEU A 332 -13.33 8.07 -14.44
CA LEU A 332 -14.27 8.87 -15.24
C LEU A 332 -13.99 8.64 -16.72
N GLU A 333 -15.00 8.24 -17.48
CA GLU A 333 -14.91 7.88 -18.89
C GLU A 333 -16.02 8.51 -19.73
N CYS A 334 -15.72 8.86 -20.98
CA CYS A 334 -16.71 9.24 -21.98
C CYS A 334 -16.78 8.11 -23.03
N LYS A 335 -17.71 7.18 -22.86
CA LYS A 335 -17.77 5.95 -23.66
C LYS A 335 -18.61 6.15 -24.93
N PRO A 336 -18.04 5.97 -26.13
CA PRO A 336 -18.81 5.95 -27.37
C PRO A 336 -19.88 4.84 -27.35
N LEU A 337 -21.05 5.11 -27.92
CA LEU A 337 -22.10 4.07 -28.08
C LEU A 337 -21.76 3.02 -29.15
N GLN A 338 -20.89 3.36 -30.10
CA GLN A 338 -20.56 2.50 -31.22
C GLN A 338 -19.28 1.71 -30.92
N GLU A 339 -19.42 0.40 -30.68
CA GLU A 339 -18.30 -0.50 -30.29
C GLU A 339 -17.18 -0.60 -31.34
N HIS A 340 -17.44 -0.21 -32.60
CA HIS A 340 -16.46 -0.28 -33.68
C HIS A 340 -15.51 0.92 -33.75
N ILE A 341 -15.74 1.97 -32.97
CA ILE A 341 -14.79 3.07 -32.85
C ILE A 341 -13.80 2.67 -31.76
N SER A 342 -12.64 2.16 -32.14
CA SER A 342 -11.53 1.95 -31.22
C SER A 342 -11.13 3.29 -30.61
N ALA A 343 -11.65 3.58 -29.43
CA ALA A 343 -11.35 4.79 -28.69
C ALA A 343 -9.85 4.76 -28.35
N ARG A 344 -9.09 5.65 -28.98
CA ARG A 344 -7.76 6.00 -28.48
C ARG A 344 -7.94 6.66 -27.13
N GLU A 345 -7.01 6.41 -26.21
CA GLU A 345 -7.06 7.04 -24.89
C GLU A 345 -7.17 8.57 -25.04
N ASN A 346 -8.21 9.14 -24.41
CA ASN A 346 -8.48 10.58 -24.38
C ASN A 346 -8.81 11.25 -25.73
N PHE A 347 -9.25 10.50 -26.75
CA PHE A 347 -9.67 11.06 -28.04
C PHE A 347 -11.05 10.58 -28.49
N ILE A 348 -11.86 11.50 -29.02
CA ILE A 348 -13.22 11.24 -29.54
C ILE A 348 -13.32 11.79 -30.97
N ILE A 349 -13.77 10.95 -31.90
CA ILE A 349 -14.04 11.39 -33.28
C ILE A 349 -15.27 12.31 -33.28
N GLU A 350 -15.18 13.45 -33.95
CA GLU A 350 -16.28 14.38 -34.14
C GLU A 350 -17.50 13.67 -34.76
N GLY A 351 -18.67 13.96 -34.20
CA GLY A 351 -19.94 13.34 -34.57
C GLY A 351 -20.32 12.11 -33.74
N THR A 352 -19.43 11.66 -32.85
CA THR A 352 -19.71 10.56 -31.91
C THR A 352 -20.58 11.02 -30.74
N ASP A 353 -21.66 10.29 -30.48
CA ASP A 353 -22.45 10.44 -29.26
C ASP A 353 -21.91 9.50 -28.17
N CYS A 354 -21.65 10.06 -26.98
CA CYS A 354 -20.98 9.36 -25.89
C CYS A 354 -21.81 9.40 -24.60
N ALA A 355 -21.78 8.32 -23.82
CA ALA A 355 -22.29 8.30 -22.46
C ALA A 355 -21.17 8.60 -21.45
N ILE A 356 -21.47 9.37 -20.40
CA ILE A 356 -20.50 9.61 -19.33
C ILE A 356 -20.63 8.46 -18.33
N ASN A 357 -19.53 7.76 -18.10
CA ASN A 357 -19.42 6.69 -17.13
C ASN A 357 -18.51 7.14 -16.00
N LEU A 358 -18.95 7.00 -14.76
CA LEU A 358 -18.10 7.16 -13.58
C LEU A 358 -18.13 5.86 -12.78
N GLU A 359 -16.98 5.26 -12.62
CA GLU A 359 -16.74 4.18 -11.69
C GLU A 359 -16.18 4.76 -10.40
N ILE A 360 -16.75 4.37 -9.27
CA ILE A 360 -16.24 4.67 -7.94
C ILE A 360 -16.08 3.32 -7.25
N THR A 361 -14.84 2.94 -6.98
CA THR A 361 -14.50 1.69 -6.30
C THR A 361 -13.83 1.99 -4.97
N THR A 362 -14.03 1.10 -4.01
CA THR A 362 -13.26 1.10 -2.77
C THR A 362 -11.91 0.41 -3.00
N PHE A 363 -10.97 0.56 -2.07
CA PHE A 363 -9.62 -0.04 -2.13
C PHE A 363 -9.58 -1.58 -2.27
N ASN A 364 -10.72 -2.27 -2.20
CA ASN A 364 -10.87 -3.70 -2.47
C ASN A 364 -11.62 -3.98 -3.80
N GLU A 365 -11.59 -3.00 -4.72
CA GLU A 365 -12.19 -3.04 -6.06
C GLU A 365 -13.73 -3.22 -6.05
N LYS A 366 -14.39 -3.01 -4.91
CA LYS A 366 -15.85 -3.12 -4.84
C LYS A 366 -16.51 -1.81 -5.30
N PRO A 367 -17.52 -1.88 -6.19
CA PRO A 367 -18.28 -0.71 -6.60
C PRO A 367 -19.00 -0.04 -5.44
N HIS A 368 -18.93 1.30 -5.37
CA HIS A 368 -19.68 2.11 -4.43
C HIS A 368 -20.98 2.61 -5.06
N THR A 369 -22.10 2.51 -4.34
CA THR A 369 -23.44 2.82 -4.86
C THR A 369 -24.15 3.96 -4.14
N GLY A 370 -23.53 4.54 -3.11
CA GLY A 370 -24.17 5.47 -2.17
C GLY A 370 -24.08 6.96 -2.53
N PHE A 371 -23.47 7.31 -3.66
CA PHE A 371 -23.32 8.70 -4.10
C PHE A 371 -24.41 9.12 -5.10
N LYS A 372 -24.81 10.39 -5.01
CA LYS A 372 -25.48 11.13 -6.08
C LYS A 372 -24.40 11.79 -6.93
N ILE A 373 -24.38 11.50 -8.23
CA ILE A 373 -23.35 11.99 -9.15
C ILE A 373 -23.96 12.98 -10.13
N GLN A 374 -23.32 14.14 -10.25
CA GLN A 374 -23.64 15.14 -11.26
C GLN A 374 -22.37 15.44 -12.07
N ALA A 375 -22.43 15.28 -13.39
CA ALA A 375 -21.33 15.58 -14.29
C ALA A 375 -21.62 16.86 -15.10
N GLU A 376 -20.62 17.71 -15.22
CA GLU A 376 -20.63 18.90 -16.06
C GLU A 376 -19.68 18.67 -17.23
N THR A 377 -20.14 18.97 -18.45
CA THR A 377 -19.30 18.91 -19.65
C THR A 377 -19.16 20.29 -20.27
N GLN A 378 -17.96 20.61 -20.73
CA GLN A 378 -17.67 21.81 -21.49
C GLN A 378 -16.85 21.42 -22.72
N ILE A 379 -17.31 21.81 -23.92
CA ILE A 379 -16.56 21.63 -25.17
C ILE A 379 -16.17 23.02 -25.68
N SER A 380 -14.88 23.37 -25.58
CA SER A 380 -14.37 24.70 -25.98
C SER A 380 -15.11 25.84 -25.23
N GLU A 381 -15.39 26.98 -25.88
CA GLU A 381 -16.11 28.12 -25.28
C GLU A 381 -17.64 27.93 -25.13
N GLN A 382 -18.16 26.72 -25.38
CA GLN A 382 -19.60 26.49 -25.30
C GLN A 382 -20.12 26.44 -23.86
N ARG A 383 -21.42 26.69 -23.72
CA ARG A 383 -22.13 26.63 -22.43
C ARG A 383 -22.00 25.25 -21.80
N THR A 384 -21.62 25.20 -20.53
CA THR A 384 -21.59 24.00 -19.70
C THR A 384 -22.95 23.29 -19.73
N GLN A 385 -22.93 21.99 -20.02
CA GLN A 385 -24.09 21.10 -19.94
C GLN A 385 -23.93 20.20 -18.72
N THR A 386 -25.04 19.87 -18.06
CA THR A 386 -25.05 19.11 -16.81
C THR A 386 -25.86 17.83 -16.97
N TYR A 387 -25.33 16.73 -16.45
CA TYR A 387 -25.86 15.37 -16.58
C TYR A 387 -25.98 14.75 -15.20
N ASP A 388 -27.12 14.15 -14.89
CA ASP A 388 -27.27 13.29 -13.71
C ASP A 388 -26.84 11.87 -14.08
N LEU A 389 -25.97 11.26 -13.27
CA LEU A 389 -25.49 9.90 -13.51
C LEU A 389 -26.17 8.94 -12.52
N LEU A 390 -26.77 7.89 -13.07
CA LEU A 390 -27.49 6.86 -12.30
C LEU A 390 -26.65 5.61 -12.16
N TYR A 391 -26.60 5.04 -10.96
CA TYR A 391 -25.89 3.78 -10.73
C TYR A 391 -26.59 2.63 -11.46
N LYS A 392 -25.82 1.86 -12.24
CA LYS A 392 -26.25 0.68 -12.98
C LYS A 392 -25.52 -0.55 -12.43
N GLN A 393 -26.22 -1.33 -11.62
CA GLN A 393 -25.65 -2.50 -10.92
C GLN A 393 -25.03 -3.53 -11.87
N GLU A 394 -25.61 -3.72 -13.06
CA GLU A 394 -25.10 -4.66 -14.06
C GLU A 394 -23.70 -4.32 -14.58
N TYR A 395 -23.29 -3.04 -14.52
CA TYR A 395 -21.97 -2.57 -14.95
C TYR A 395 -21.06 -2.16 -13.80
N GLY A 396 -21.60 -2.06 -12.57
CA GLY A 396 -20.86 -1.52 -11.43
C GLY A 396 -20.53 -0.02 -11.54
N LYS A 397 -21.24 0.75 -12.38
CA LYS A 397 -20.88 2.14 -12.74
C LYS A 397 -22.07 3.10 -12.68
N TYR A 398 -21.78 4.37 -12.47
CA TYR A 398 -22.70 5.49 -12.66
C TYR A 398 -22.68 5.90 -14.14
N ILE A 399 -23.84 5.91 -14.79
CA ILE A 399 -23.94 6.18 -16.24
C ILE A 399 -24.93 7.34 -16.47
N SER A 400 -24.59 8.26 -17.36
CA SER A 400 -25.46 9.39 -17.71
C SER A 400 -26.73 8.91 -18.39
N ASP A 401 -27.85 9.56 -18.07
CA ASP A 401 -29.16 9.28 -18.68
C ASP A 401 -29.29 9.83 -20.11
N SER A 402 -28.42 10.77 -20.46
CA SER A 402 -28.38 11.51 -21.72
C SER A 402 -26.97 11.48 -22.30
N LEU A 403 -26.90 11.65 -23.61
CA LEU A 403 -25.66 11.53 -24.38
C LEU A 403 -25.02 12.89 -24.59
N VAL A 404 -23.70 12.92 -24.48
CA VAL A 404 -22.87 14.04 -24.91
C VAL A 404 -22.69 13.92 -26.41
N SER A 405 -23.30 14.84 -27.17
CA SER A 405 -23.10 14.90 -28.62
C SER A 405 -21.90 15.78 -28.97
N THR A 406 -21.00 15.25 -29.79
CA THR A 406 -19.84 15.97 -30.33
C THR A 406 -20.08 16.55 -31.73
N LYS A 407 -21.28 16.41 -32.28
CA LYS A 407 -21.59 16.83 -33.65
C LYS A 407 -21.37 18.34 -33.89
N GLY A 408 -20.55 18.66 -34.89
CA GLY A 408 -20.11 20.00 -35.26
C GLY A 408 -19.17 20.65 -34.25
N ARG A 409 -18.61 19.88 -33.31
CA ARG A 409 -17.81 20.42 -32.19
C ARG A 409 -16.39 19.86 -32.26
N PHE A 410 -15.42 20.76 -32.21
CA PHE A 410 -13.99 20.45 -32.20
C PHE A 410 -13.33 21.15 -31.01
N GLY A 411 -12.27 20.55 -30.48
CA GLY A 411 -11.51 21.09 -29.34
C GLY A 411 -11.56 20.19 -28.10
N LYS A 412 -11.28 20.76 -26.94
CA LYS A 412 -11.22 20.02 -25.66
C LYS A 412 -12.61 19.85 -25.07
N LEU A 413 -13.01 18.61 -24.79
CA LEU A 413 -14.15 18.24 -23.97
C LEU A 413 -13.65 17.99 -22.53
N GLY A 414 -13.89 18.95 -21.65
CA GLY A 414 -13.70 18.78 -20.21
C GLY A 414 -14.95 18.16 -19.58
N ILE A 415 -14.76 17.12 -18.77
CA ILE A 415 -15.81 16.48 -17.97
C ILE A 415 -15.42 16.61 -16.51
N LYS A 416 -16.31 17.15 -15.69
CA LYS A 416 -16.14 17.29 -14.25
C LYS A 416 -17.31 16.61 -13.54
N ALA A 417 -17.04 15.52 -12.82
CA ALA A 417 -18.04 14.83 -12.02
C ALA A 417 -17.91 15.23 -10.55
N THR A 418 -19.02 15.64 -9.94
CA THR A 418 -19.15 15.89 -8.50
C THR A 418 -19.96 14.75 -7.88
N ALA A 419 -19.34 14.03 -6.96
CA ALA A 419 -19.99 13.01 -6.16
C ALA A 419 -20.44 13.62 -4.83
N THR A 420 -21.70 13.44 -4.45
CA THR A 420 -22.24 13.95 -3.19
C THR A 420 -23.02 12.85 -2.46
N SER A 421 -22.80 12.71 -1.16
CA SER A 421 -23.60 11.83 -0.32
C SER A 421 -23.81 12.45 1.06
N TYR A 422 -24.87 12.04 1.75
CA TYR A 422 -25.20 12.55 3.08
C TYR A 422 -25.12 11.42 4.10
N PHE A 423 -24.30 11.62 5.14
CA PHE A 423 -24.11 10.66 6.21
C PHE A 423 -24.67 11.21 7.53
N PRO A 424 -25.62 10.51 8.18
CA PRO A 424 -26.15 10.93 9.47
C PRO A 424 -25.04 11.15 10.50
N GLY A 425 -25.08 12.28 11.21
CA GLY A 425 -24.08 12.67 12.20
C GLY A 425 -22.84 13.38 11.61
N ILE A 426 -22.51 13.14 10.33
CA ILE A 426 -21.38 13.79 9.63
C ILE A 426 -21.88 14.95 8.75
N GLY A 427 -22.96 14.77 7.99
CA GLY A 427 -23.45 15.77 7.04
C GLY A 427 -23.16 15.42 5.58
N SER A 428 -23.17 16.43 4.71
CA SER A 428 -22.91 16.24 3.27
C SER A 428 -21.42 16.12 3.03
N ILE A 429 -21.01 15.06 2.35
CA ILE A 429 -19.67 14.88 1.85
C ILE A 429 -19.67 15.07 0.33
N GLN A 430 -18.60 15.65 -0.19
CA GLN A 430 -18.45 15.84 -1.62
C GLN A 430 -16.99 15.68 -2.04
N PHE A 431 -16.77 15.11 -3.21
CA PHE A 431 -15.48 15.15 -3.90
C PHE A 431 -15.71 15.30 -5.41
N GLN A 432 -14.66 15.71 -6.11
CA GLN A 432 -14.71 15.97 -7.55
C GLN A 432 -13.62 15.18 -8.26
N THR A 433 -13.96 14.67 -9.43
CA THR A 433 -13.02 14.07 -10.37
C THR A 433 -13.25 14.69 -11.75
N SER A 434 -12.20 14.83 -12.53
CA SER A 434 -12.27 15.48 -13.84
C SER A 434 -11.40 14.78 -14.85
N ARG A 435 -11.84 14.79 -16.11
CA ARG A 435 -11.09 14.24 -17.24
C ARG A 435 -11.32 15.09 -18.47
N GLU A 436 -10.31 15.15 -19.34
CA GLU A 436 -10.36 15.87 -20.60
C GLU A 436 -10.19 14.91 -21.78
N TYR A 437 -10.90 15.21 -22.86
CA TYR A 437 -10.83 14.50 -24.13
C TYR A 437 -10.60 15.50 -25.26
N SER A 438 -9.84 15.11 -26.28
CA SER A 438 -9.76 15.87 -27.54
C SER A 438 -10.84 15.38 -28.49
N VAL A 439 -11.69 16.29 -28.97
CA VAL A 439 -12.73 16.02 -29.97
C VAL A 439 -12.24 16.50 -31.34
N GLY A 440 -11.99 15.58 -32.26
CA GLY A 440 -11.30 15.87 -33.51
C GLY A 440 -11.63 14.96 -34.69
N PHE A 441 -10.79 15.00 -35.73
CA PHE A 441 -10.90 14.14 -36.90
C PHE A 441 -10.31 12.76 -36.64
N GLU A 442 -10.90 11.71 -37.20
CA GLU A 442 -10.12 10.51 -37.47
C GLU A 442 -9.05 10.86 -38.51
N MET A 443 -7.78 10.66 -38.15
CA MET A 443 -6.65 10.93 -39.03
C MET A 443 -6.02 9.61 -39.45
N ILE A 444 -5.82 9.42 -40.75
CA ILE A 444 -5.14 8.26 -41.32
C ILE A 444 -3.90 8.78 -42.02
N VAL A 445 -2.73 8.35 -41.55
CA VAL A 445 -1.44 8.71 -42.14
C VAL A 445 -0.88 7.49 -42.87
N THR A 446 -0.63 7.63 -44.17
CA THR A 446 0.00 6.59 -45.00
C THR A 446 1.47 6.94 -45.21
N PRO A 447 2.41 6.29 -44.50
CA PRO A 447 3.83 6.59 -44.60
C PRO A 447 4.51 5.88 -45.78
N GLN A 448 5.50 6.53 -46.37
CA GLN A 448 6.42 5.99 -47.36
C GLN A 448 7.83 6.44 -47.00
N ALA A 449 8.73 5.52 -46.65
CA ALA A 449 10.13 5.83 -46.38
C ALA A 449 11.06 5.04 -47.30
N MET A 450 12.13 5.68 -47.77
CA MET A 450 13.13 5.08 -48.66
C MET A 450 14.56 5.42 -48.26
N TYR A 451 15.43 4.40 -48.24
CA TYR A 451 16.87 4.55 -48.04
C TYR A 451 17.65 3.74 -49.09
N ILE A 452 18.45 4.43 -49.91
CA ILE A 452 19.24 3.82 -51.00
C ILE A 452 18.36 2.89 -51.88
N GLY A 453 17.15 3.34 -52.20
CA GLY A 453 16.19 2.61 -53.05
C GLY A 453 15.43 1.47 -52.37
N ASN A 454 15.69 1.18 -51.09
CA ASN A 454 14.91 0.20 -50.31
C ASN A 454 13.81 0.89 -49.53
N VAL A 455 12.61 0.29 -49.51
CA VAL A 455 11.48 0.77 -48.69
C VAL A 455 11.71 0.39 -47.24
N ILE A 456 11.56 1.36 -46.34
CA ILE A 456 11.61 1.18 -44.88
C ILE A 456 10.19 1.26 -44.34
N GLN A 457 9.81 0.31 -43.49
CA GLN A 457 8.51 0.30 -42.81
C GLN A 457 8.56 1.06 -41.46
N PRO A 458 7.43 1.57 -40.95
CA PRO A 458 7.36 2.10 -39.59
C PRO A 458 7.92 1.11 -38.56
N ASN A 459 8.57 1.64 -37.52
CA ASN A 459 9.32 0.93 -36.47
C ASN A 459 10.63 0.24 -36.91
N GLU A 460 11.04 0.34 -38.17
CA GLU A 460 12.35 -0.11 -38.64
C GLU A 460 13.43 0.96 -38.45
N VAL A 461 14.70 0.55 -38.55
CA VAL A 461 15.87 1.42 -38.38
C VAL A 461 16.07 2.29 -39.63
N VAL A 462 16.22 3.59 -39.42
CA VAL A 462 16.53 4.59 -40.44
C VAL A 462 17.92 5.17 -40.21
N ALA A 463 18.54 5.67 -41.29
CA ALA A 463 19.86 6.28 -41.27
C ALA A 463 19.83 7.66 -41.92
N ILE A 464 20.88 8.45 -41.68
CA ILE A 464 21.08 9.74 -42.36
C ILE A 464 21.08 9.51 -43.88
N GLY A 465 20.26 10.27 -44.59
CA GLY A 465 19.97 10.15 -46.02
C GLY A 465 18.61 9.54 -46.35
N THR A 466 17.86 9.03 -45.37
CA THR A 466 16.50 8.47 -45.57
C THR A 466 15.51 9.56 -45.99
N GLU A 467 14.70 9.27 -47.00
CA GLU A 467 13.65 10.15 -47.53
C GLU A 467 12.27 9.63 -47.11
N PHE A 468 11.42 10.52 -46.62
CA PHE A 468 10.09 10.24 -46.10
C PHE A 468 9.03 11.03 -46.86
N GLY A 469 7.93 10.37 -47.19
CA GLY A 469 6.71 10.93 -47.74
C GLY A 469 5.50 10.46 -46.96
N PHE A 470 4.54 11.34 -46.71
CA PHE A 470 3.34 11.03 -45.94
C PHE A 470 2.10 11.59 -46.64
N GLU A 471 1.07 10.75 -46.79
CA GLU A 471 -0.27 11.17 -47.19
C GLU A 471 -1.20 11.15 -45.98
N VAL A 472 -1.87 12.28 -45.73
CA VAL A 472 -2.79 12.45 -44.59
C VAL A 472 -4.24 12.50 -45.10
N GLN A 473 -5.11 11.67 -44.52
CA GLN A 473 -6.55 11.68 -44.77
C GLN A 473 -7.29 11.97 -43.47
N LEU A 474 -8.27 12.88 -43.52
CA LEU A 474 -9.08 13.28 -42.37
C LEU A 474 -10.54 12.88 -42.58
N ASN A 475 -11.15 12.26 -41.57
CA ASN A 475 -12.55 11.90 -41.55
C ASN A 475 -13.23 12.40 -40.27
N THR A 476 -14.54 12.62 -40.32
CA THR A 476 -15.40 12.62 -39.14
C THR A 476 -16.28 11.38 -39.18
N LEU A 477 -17.12 11.17 -38.17
CA LEU A 477 -18.02 10.01 -38.18
C LEU A 477 -18.98 9.99 -39.38
N THR A 478 -19.25 11.16 -39.98
CA THR A 478 -20.25 11.30 -41.06
C THR A 478 -19.68 11.74 -42.40
N GLN A 479 -18.42 12.22 -42.43
CA GLN A 479 -17.78 12.76 -43.64
C GLN A 479 -16.39 12.14 -43.80
N HIS A 480 -16.07 11.64 -45.00
CA HIS A 480 -14.77 11.05 -45.30
C HIS A 480 -13.98 11.89 -46.30
N GLY A 481 -12.65 11.89 -46.19
CA GLY A 481 -11.76 12.55 -47.13
C GLY A 481 -11.80 14.08 -47.08
N ILE A 482 -11.90 14.64 -45.88
CA ILE A 482 -11.94 16.09 -45.64
C ILE A 482 -10.56 16.68 -45.94
N ARG A 483 -10.52 17.68 -46.82
CA ARG A 483 -9.29 18.35 -47.26
C ARG A 483 -9.30 19.88 -47.07
N GLN A 484 -10.47 20.45 -46.79
CA GLN A 484 -10.68 21.89 -46.65
C GLN A 484 -11.53 22.17 -45.42
N GLY A 485 -11.19 23.22 -44.68
CA GLY A 485 -11.92 23.71 -43.51
C GLY A 485 -11.11 24.74 -42.72
N ASP A 486 -11.70 25.25 -41.64
CA ASP A 486 -11.05 26.14 -40.68
C ASP A 486 -10.13 25.34 -39.74
N PHE A 487 -9.06 24.81 -40.33
CA PHE A 487 -8.00 24.10 -39.64
C PHE A 487 -6.70 24.08 -40.45
N SER A 488 -5.61 23.80 -39.76
CA SER A 488 -4.30 23.56 -40.35
C SER A 488 -3.78 22.18 -39.96
N VAL A 489 -3.00 21.57 -40.84
CA VAL A 489 -2.32 20.30 -40.59
C VAL A 489 -0.82 20.57 -40.55
N SER A 490 -0.17 20.17 -39.46
CA SER A 490 1.28 20.28 -39.33
C SER A 490 1.95 18.93 -39.15
N LEU A 491 3.17 18.82 -39.69
CA LEU A 491 4.12 17.76 -39.42
C LEU A 491 5.26 18.33 -38.56
N SER A 492 5.50 17.71 -37.43
CA SER A 492 6.69 17.91 -36.60
C SER A 492 7.51 16.63 -36.59
N VAL A 493 8.80 16.72 -36.94
CA VAL A 493 9.74 15.61 -36.83
C VAL A 493 10.53 15.80 -35.55
N LEU A 494 10.45 14.85 -34.63
CA LEU A 494 11.07 14.92 -33.31
C LEU A 494 12.06 13.76 -33.13
N ASP A 495 13.16 14.00 -32.43
CA ASP A 495 14.04 12.91 -31.98
C ASP A 495 13.49 12.22 -30.71
N SER A 496 14.24 11.24 -30.19
CA SER A 496 13.86 10.45 -29.01
C SER A 496 13.71 11.27 -27.71
N SER A 497 14.16 12.52 -27.72
CA SER A 497 14.01 13.49 -26.63
C SER A 497 12.89 14.49 -26.89
N ASN A 498 12.02 14.27 -27.88
CA ASN A 498 11.06 15.26 -28.37
C ASN A 498 11.71 16.59 -28.84
N THR A 499 13.01 16.59 -29.16
CA THR A 499 13.63 17.79 -29.74
C THR A 499 13.23 17.86 -31.20
N MET A 500 12.67 18.99 -31.61
CA MET A 500 12.21 19.20 -32.98
C MET A 500 13.40 19.29 -33.94
N LEU A 501 13.38 18.44 -34.96
CA LEU A 501 14.34 18.41 -36.06
C LEU A 501 13.80 19.20 -37.26
N TYR A 502 12.48 19.11 -37.51
CA TYR A 502 11.85 19.73 -38.66
C TYR A 502 10.37 20.04 -38.38
N PHE A 503 9.84 21.07 -39.05
CA PHE A 503 8.44 21.46 -38.98
C PHE A 503 7.92 21.90 -40.35
N GLN A 504 6.71 21.46 -40.70
CA GLN A 504 5.99 21.90 -41.90
C GLN A 504 4.51 22.07 -41.57
N LYS A 505 3.86 23.12 -42.10
CA LYS A 505 2.43 23.40 -41.87
C LYS A 505 1.71 23.69 -43.19
N ILE A 506 0.56 23.07 -43.38
CA ILE A 506 -0.36 23.28 -44.50
C ILE A 506 -1.63 23.94 -43.95
N ASN A 507 -2.01 25.11 -44.49
CA ASN A 507 -3.28 25.76 -44.15
C ASN A 507 -4.38 25.26 -45.09
N SER A 508 -5.38 24.58 -44.54
CA SER A 508 -6.43 23.91 -45.30
C SER A 508 -7.54 24.87 -45.78
N GLU A 509 -7.56 26.12 -45.32
CA GLU A 509 -8.50 27.14 -45.84
C GLU A 509 -8.21 27.51 -47.31
N LEU A 510 -6.94 27.46 -47.69
CA LEU A 510 -6.41 28.03 -48.93
C LEU A 510 -6.20 27.01 -50.06
N MET A 511 -6.36 25.70 -49.79
CA MET A 511 -6.03 24.63 -50.74
C MET A 511 -7.23 23.70 -50.99
N ALA A 512 -7.95 23.93 -52.10
CA ALA A 512 -9.12 23.12 -52.46
C ALA A 512 -8.81 21.91 -53.39
N SER A 513 -7.56 21.74 -53.87
CA SER A 513 -7.26 20.82 -54.98
C SER A 513 -6.05 19.89 -54.83
N GLU A 514 -5.09 20.18 -53.96
CA GLU A 514 -3.92 19.31 -53.73
C GLU A 514 -4.12 18.51 -52.43
N GLY A 515 -3.74 17.23 -52.42
CA GLY A 515 -3.85 16.38 -51.22
C GLY A 515 -2.94 16.85 -50.08
N LEU A 516 -3.20 16.38 -48.85
CA LEU A 516 -2.35 16.68 -47.69
C LEU A 516 -1.10 15.79 -47.72
N HIS A 517 -0.05 16.27 -48.38
CA HIS A 517 1.21 15.54 -48.55
C HIS A 517 2.39 16.25 -47.87
N PHE A 518 3.18 15.50 -47.11
CA PHE A 518 4.40 15.98 -46.45
C PHE A 518 5.60 15.19 -46.92
N ASN A 519 6.74 15.86 -47.13
CA ASN A 519 8.00 15.23 -47.50
C ASN A 519 9.12 15.72 -46.59
N TYR A 520 9.99 14.82 -46.14
CA TYR A 520 11.14 15.14 -45.29
C TYR A 520 12.34 14.26 -45.65
N LYS A 521 13.56 14.79 -45.54
CA LYS A 521 14.78 14.03 -45.69
C LYS A 521 15.62 14.16 -44.42
N LEU A 522 15.95 13.03 -43.81
CA LEU A 522 16.79 13.00 -42.62
C LEU A 522 18.24 13.27 -43.02
N ASP A 523 18.80 14.41 -42.63
CA ASP A 523 20.19 14.79 -42.94
C ASP A 523 21.00 15.15 -41.69
N ASP A 524 22.30 15.42 -41.86
CA ASP A 524 23.21 15.78 -40.77
C ASP A 524 23.25 17.28 -40.46
N THR A 525 22.40 18.09 -41.10
CA THR A 525 22.37 19.55 -40.89
C THR A 525 21.76 19.94 -39.55
N HIS A 526 21.00 19.03 -38.92
CA HIS A 526 20.37 19.21 -37.62
C HIS A 526 21.30 18.93 -36.43
N GLY A 527 22.57 18.60 -36.67
CA GLY A 527 23.55 18.22 -35.64
C GLY A 527 23.38 16.77 -35.17
N ALA A 528 23.83 16.46 -33.94
CA ALA A 528 23.63 15.13 -33.37
C ALA A 528 22.15 14.86 -33.04
N ILE A 529 21.63 13.76 -33.60
CA ILE A 529 20.29 13.23 -33.34
C ILE A 529 20.41 12.15 -32.26
N ALA A 530 19.59 12.25 -31.21
CA ALA A 530 19.62 11.29 -30.12
C ALA A 530 19.15 9.88 -30.57
N PRO A 531 19.69 8.80 -29.99
CA PRO A 531 19.36 7.44 -30.37
C PRO A 531 18.01 7.03 -29.79
N GLY A 532 17.28 6.22 -30.55
CA GLY A 532 15.95 5.77 -30.18
C GLY A 532 14.92 6.12 -31.24
N ASN A 533 13.71 6.45 -30.82
CA ASN A 533 12.61 6.71 -31.74
C ASN A 533 12.73 8.09 -32.39
N ILE A 534 12.52 8.17 -33.71
CA ILE A 534 12.20 9.39 -34.43
C ILE A 534 10.69 9.42 -34.61
N PHE A 535 10.06 10.48 -34.14
CA PHE A 535 8.62 10.65 -34.15
C PHE A 535 8.22 11.64 -35.26
N PHE A 536 7.36 11.19 -36.16
CA PHE A 536 6.70 12.03 -37.15
C PHE A 536 5.29 12.32 -36.65
N ARG A 537 5.14 13.46 -35.99
CA ARG A 537 3.89 13.87 -35.34
C ARG A 537 3.08 14.75 -36.29
N PHE A 538 1.86 14.32 -36.56
CA PHE A 538 0.88 15.05 -37.35
C PHE A 538 -0.15 15.65 -36.40
N GLU A 539 -0.42 16.95 -36.54
CA GLU A 539 -1.35 17.67 -35.68
C GLU A 539 -2.37 18.42 -36.54
N VAL A 540 -3.65 18.32 -36.17
CA VAL A 540 -4.72 19.14 -36.75
C VAL A 540 -5.27 20.07 -35.67
N GLY A 541 -5.27 21.36 -35.99
CA GLY A 541 -5.73 22.39 -35.07
C GLY A 541 -5.98 23.72 -35.75
N ASN A 542 -6.55 24.66 -34.99
CA ASN A 542 -6.73 26.04 -35.41
C ASN A 542 -6.40 27.01 -34.26
N PRO A 543 -6.23 28.32 -34.53
CA PRO A 543 -5.84 29.28 -33.50
C PRO A 543 -6.85 29.44 -32.35
N GLU A 544 -8.14 29.19 -32.59
CA GLU A 544 -9.20 29.40 -31.60
C GLU A 544 -9.42 28.19 -30.68
N LYS A 545 -9.27 26.97 -31.20
CA LYS A 545 -9.64 25.72 -30.52
C LYS A 545 -8.44 24.86 -30.11
N GLY A 546 -7.24 25.30 -30.44
CA GLY A 546 -6.02 24.54 -30.19
C GLY A 546 -5.86 23.35 -31.14
N ILE A 547 -4.99 22.41 -30.75
CA ILE A 547 -4.81 21.12 -31.40
C ILE A 547 -5.89 20.18 -30.89
N PHE A 548 -6.62 19.55 -31.79
CA PHE A 548 -7.71 18.65 -31.43
C PHE A 548 -7.62 17.27 -32.09
N THR A 549 -6.66 17.05 -32.99
CA THR A 549 -6.32 15.71 -33.53
C THR A 549 -4.81 15.54 -33.61
N GLN A 550 -4.30 14.38 -33.22
CA GLN A 550 -2.88 14.05 -33.32
C GLN A 550 -2.68 12.61 -33.77
N GLU A 551 -1.68 12.39 -34.61
CA GLU A 551 -1.14 11.09 -35.02
C GLU A 551 0.37 11.07 -34.95
N GLU A 552 0.94 9.89 -34.78
CA GLU A 552 2.39 9.74 -34.75
C GLU A 552 2.84 8.49 -35.50
N ILE A 553 3.81 8.65 -36.39
CA ILE A 553 4.51 7.54 -37.05
C ILE A 553 5.92 7.47 -36.49
N ILE A 554 6.35 6.27 -36.11
CA ILE A 554 7.62 6.05 -35.41
C ILE A 554 8.59 5.31 -36.34
N TYR A 555 9.85 5.75 -36.35
CA TYR A 555 10.99 5.01 -36.90
C TYR A 555 12.11 4.94 -35.86
N LYS A 556 13.06 4.01 -36.00
CA LYS A 556 14.18 3.85 -35.06
C LYS A 556 15.46 4.45 -35.61
N PHE A 557 16.24 5.11 -34.79
CA PHE A 557 17.53 5.68 -35.16
C PHE A 557 18.62 5.12 -34.24
N ASP A 558 19.54 4.36 -34.84
CA ASP A 558 20.51 3.53 -34.11
C ASP A 558 21.94 4.04 -34.33
N ASN A 559 22.26 5.17 -33.71
CA ASN A 559 23.63 5.65 -33.58
C ASN A 559 24.14 5.38 -32.17
N LEU A 560 25.44 5.13 -32.02
CA LEU A 560 26.02 4.86 -30.71
C LEU A 560 26.22 6.17 -29.93
N PRO A 561 25.53 6.40 -28.80
CA PRO A 561 25.79 7.56 -27.96
C PRO A 561 27.12 7.40 -27.21
N ILE A 562 27.94 8.45 -27.22
CA ILE A 562 29.26 8.46 -26.59
C ILE A 562 29.42 9.67 -25.66
N ALA A 563 30.21 9.49 -24.59
CA ALA A 563 30.64 10.55 -23.69
C ALA A 563 32.13 10.83 -23.93
N THR A 564 32.46 12.08 -24.26
CA THR A 564 33.82 12.52 -24.60
C THR A 564 34.29 13.63 -23.68
N GLU A 565 35.59 13.94 -23.70
CA GLU A 565 36.20 15.04 -22.92
C GLU A 565 35.82 14.98 -21.42
N LEU A 566 35.97 13.78 -20.83
CA LEU A 566 35.61 13.47 -19.44
C LEU A 566 36.65 14.03 -18.46
N ASN A 567 36.23 14.93 -17.57
CA ASN A 567 37.14 15.55 -16.58
C ASN A 567 36.53 15.58 -15.17
N PHE A 568 37.33 15.28 -14.16
CA PHE A 568 37.02 15.56 -12.75
C PHE A 568 37.46 16.99 -12.39
N ALA A 569 36.64 17.74 -11.66
CA ALA A 569 37.01 19.10 -11.27
C ALA A 569 38.25 19.17 -10.36
N ASP A 570 38.54 18.10 -9.62
CA ASP A 570 39.61 18.02 -8.61
C ASP A 570 40.95 17.46 -9.14
N GLU A 571 41.25 17.56 -10.43
CA GLU A 571 42.45 16.98 -11.06
C GLU A 571 43.76 17.32 -10.32
N LYS A 572 44.17 16.44 -9.42
CA LYS A 572 45.55 16.27 -8.96
C LYS A 572 46.10 15.07 -9.71
N GLU A 573 47.26 15.23 -10.35
CA GLU A 573 47.88 14.35 -11.37
C GLU A 573 48.13 12.86 -11.00
N ASN A 574 47.53 12.28 -9.95
CA ASN A 574 47.69 10.86 -9.59
C ASN A 574 46.36 10.18 -9.16
N SER A 575 45.56 9.83 -10.17
CA SER A 575 44.73 8.61 -10.38
C SER A 575 44.00 7.83 -9.27
N ASN A 576 43.82 8.32 -8.04
CA ASN A 576 42.84 7.74 -7.10
C ASN A 576 41.96 8.83 -6.48
N HIS A 577 40.82 9.11 -7.09
CA HIS A 577 39.83 10.06 -6.57
C HIS A 577 39.19 9.50 -5.29
N LYS A 578 39.72 9.91 -4.12
CA LYS A 578 39.23 9.52 -2.79
C LYS A 578 38.42 10.65 -2.17
N TYR A 579 37.22 10.34 -1.71
CA TYR A 579 36.30 11.29 -1.11
C TYR A 579 35.82 10.83 0.28
N LYS A 580 35.28 11.78 1.03
CA LYS A 580 34.60 11.56 2.31
C LYS A 580 33.13 11.98 2.23
N PHE A 581 32.31 11.54 3.17
CA PHE A 581 30.94 12.06 3.27
C PHE A 581 30.93 13.59 3.39
N LYS A 582 29.91 14.21 2.79
CA LYS A 582 29.71 15.66 2.61
C LYS A 582 30.65 16.35 1.61
N GLU A 583 31.66 15.69 1.07
CA GLU A 583 32.41 16.23 -0.06
C GLU A 583 31.55 16.21 -1.32
N THR A 584 31.91 17.06 -2.28
CA THR A 584 31.15 17.22 -3.53
C THR A 584 31.98 16.69 -4.69
N ILE A 585 31.41 15.73 -5.40
CA ILE A 585 31.96 15.21 -6.64
C ILE A 585 31.43 16.08 -7.77
N GLU A 586 32.34 16.52 -8.64
CA GLU A 586 31.99 17.26 -9.85
C GLU A 586 32.73 16.66 -11.04
N VAL A 587 31.95 16.23 -12.03
CA VAL A 587 32.42 15.56 -13.25
C VAL A 587 31.77 16.22 -14.45
N SER A 588 32.56 16.49 -15.48
CA SER A 588 32.05 17.07 -16.73
C SER A 588 32.28 16.13 -17.92
N MET A 589 31.41 16.24 -18.93
CA MET A 589 31.52 15.54 -20.20
C MET A 589 30.95 16.37 -21.35
N ILE A 590 31.35 16.02 -22.58
CA ILE A 590 30.70 16.44 -23.82
C ILE A 590 30.04 15.21 -24.47
N PRO A 591 28.70 15.14 -24.56
CA PRO A 591 28.02 14.06 -25.25
C PRO A 591 28.11 14.20 -26.77
N ALA A 592 28.18 13.08 -27.48
CA ALA A 592 28.19 13.02 -28.94
C ALA A 592 27.57 11.70 -29.45
N MET A 593 27.43 11.59 -30.77
CA MET A 593 27.00 10.38 -31.48
C MET A 593 28.12 9.87 -32.37
N LEU A 594 28.37 8.56 -32.33
CA LEU A 594 29.25 7.86 -33.26
C LEU A 594 28.40 7.12 -34.29
N SER A 595 28.51 7.56 -35.55
CA SER A 595 27.87 6.88 -36.68
C SER A 595 28.59 5.56 -37.02
N PRO A 596 27.95 4.63 -37.77
CA PRO A 596 28.60 3.42 -38.26
C PRO A 596 29.88 3.68 -39.07
N GLN A 597 29.99 4.85 -39.71
CA GLN A 597 31.18 5.29 -40.45
C GLN A 597 32.25 5.93 -39.55
N ARG A 598 32.12 5.84 -38.23
CA ARG A 598 33.00 6.44 -37.20
C ARG A 598 33.12 7.98 -37.29
N LYS A 599 32.17 8.66 -37.92
CA LYS A 599 32.05 10.13 -37.85
C LYS A 599 31.38 10.49 -36.53
N ILE A 600 32.00 11.40 -35.77
CA ILE A 600 31.48 11.93 -34.50
C ILE A 600 30.63 13.18 -34.80
N SER A 601 29.39 13.19 -34.32
CA SER A 601 28.50 14.34 -34.35
C SER A 601 28.25 14.82 -32.92
N TYR A 602 28.55 16.08 -32.63
CA TYR A 602 28.34 16.67 -31.30
C TYR A 602 26.95 17.26 -31.16
N PHE A 603 26.41 17.23 -29.94
CA PHE A 603 25.24 18.02 -29.60
C PHE A 603 25.63 19.50 -29.47
N SER A 604 24.89 20.41 -30.10
CA SER A 604 25.18 21.85 -30.11
C SER A 604 24.25 22.67 -29.22
N TYR A 605 24.68 23.88 -28.86
CA TYR A 605 23.91 24.87 -28.10
C TYR A 605 23.05 25.78 -29.03
N GLU A 606 23.51 26.01 -30.27
CA GLU A 606 22.99 27.05 -31.18
C GLU A 606 21.69 26.75 -31.93
N ASN A 607 21.18 25.51 -31.94
CA ASN A 607 19.86 25.22 -32.52
C ASN A 607 18.70 25.93 -31.78
N GLN A 608 18.99 26.72 -30.73
CA GLN A 608 18.02 27.43 -29.90
C GLN A 608 17.80 28.90 -30.27
N GLU A 609 18.70 29.56 -31.01
CA GLU A 609 18.58 31.00 -31.30
C GLU A 609 18.12 31.31 -32.71
N LYS A 610 18.45 30.48 -33.71
CA LYS A 610 18.00 30.70 -35.10
C LYS A 610 16.50 30.45 -35.32
N GLU A 611 15.81 29.81 -34.37
CA GLU A 611 14.34 29.67 -34.38
C GLU A 611 13.60 30.79 -33.64
N LYS A 612 14.28 31.66 -32.86
CA LYS A 612 13.61 32.77 -32.15
C LYS A 612 13.06 33.85 -33.08
N ASP A 613 13.59 33.97 -34.29
CA ASP A 613 13.10 34.93 -35.29
C ASP A 613 11.87 34.41 -36.07
N GLN A 614 11.47 33.16 -35.84
CA GLN A 614 10.15 32.64 -36.20
C GLN A 614 9.40 32.36 -34.91
N GLU A 615 8.75 33.39 -34.37
CA GLU A 615 7.88 33.29 -33.19
C GLU A 615 6.71 32.34 -33.50
N TYR A 616 6.95 31.03 -33.36
CA TYR A 616 5.94 29.99 -33.48
C TYR A 616 5.09 30.03 -32.22
N ILE A 617 4.09 30.91 -32.24
CA ILE A 617 2.99 30.89 -31.28
C ILE A 617 2.11 29.70 -31.66
N LEU A 618 2.34 28.55 -31.03
CA LEU A 618 1.33 27.51 -30.98
C LEU A 618 0.09 28.06 -30.27
N PRO A 619 -1.13 27.74 -30.75
CA PRO A 619 -2.38 28.28 -30.20
C PRO A 619 -2.55 28.10 -28.68
N ASP A 620 -1.87 27.13 -28.07
CA ASP A 620 -2.02 26.76 -26.66
C ASP A 620 -0.96 27.39 -25.72
N ASN A 621 -0.16 28.37 -26.15
CA ASN A 621 0.95 28.94 -25.36
C ASN A 621 2.01 27.91 -24.87
N THR A 622 1.93 26.66 -25.30
CA THR A 622 2.95 25.64 -25.06
C THR A 622 4.16 25.99 -25.90
N LYS A 623 5.13 26.70 -25.30
CA LYS A 623 6.46 26.78 -25.86
C LYS A 623 7.00 25.36 -25.90
N PHE A 624 7.40 24.87 -27.07
CA PHE A 624 8.33 23.75 -27.13
C PHE A 624 9.56 24.20 -26.35
N GLU A 625 9.74 23.68 -25.14
CA GLU A 625 11.01 23.83 -24.45
C GLU A 625 12.03 23.09 -25.31
N ASN A 626 12.78 23.84 -26.13
CA ASN A 626 13.77 23.37 -27.11
C ASN A 626 14.96 22.61 -26.47
N ASN A 627 14.78 21.97 -25.30
CA ASN A 627 15.80 21.14 -24.70
C ASN A 627 15.28 20.14 -23.64
N GLN A 628 14.53 19.14 -24.09
CA GLN A 628 14.08 18.00 -23.28
C GLN A 628 15.13 16.87 -23.15
N ARG A 629 16.34 17.03 -23.71
CA ARG A 629 17.42 16.03 -23.61
C ARG A 629 17.90 15.87 -22.16
N ASN A 630 17.57 14.73 -21.55
CA ASN A 630 17.92 14.41 -20.18
C ASN A 630 19.13 13.49 -20.14
N PHE A 631 20.23 14.00 -19.57
CA PHE A 631 21.43 13.22 -19.33
C PHE A 631 21.60 13.00 -17.83
N HIS A 632 22.03 11.80 -17.49
CA HIS A 632 22.21 11.34 -16.12
C HIS A 632 23.59 10.70 -15.96
N LEU A 633 24.15 10.86 -14.77
CA LEU A 633 25.27 10.09 -14.27
C LEU A 633 24.71 9.08 -13.26
N LEU A 634 24.94 7.81 -13.52
CA LEU A 634 24.68 6.72 -12.60
C LEU A 634 25.96 6.41 -11.84
N LEU A 635 25.85 6.38 -10.52
CA LEU A 635 26.87 5.84 -9.63
C LEU A 635 26.54 4.37 -9.41
N THR A 636 27.48 3.49 -9.71
CA THR A 636 27.30 2.03 -9.69
C THR A 636 28.38 1.36 -8.85
N THR A 637 28.07 0.22 -8.24
CA THR A 637 29.06 -0.63 -7.57
C THR A 637 29.83 -1.49 -8.56
N GLU A 638 30.79 -2.29 -8.09
CA GLU A 638 31.59 -3.18 -8.95
C GLU A 638 30.73 -4.26 -9.63
N THR A 639 29.65 -4.70 -8.97
CA THR A 639 28.68 -5.64 -9.55
C THR A 639 27.70 -4.98 -10.53
N GLY A 640 27.74 -3.65 -10.67
CA GLY A 640 26.84 -2.88 -11.54
C GLY A 640 25.57 -2.37 -10.85
N SER A 641 25.42 -2.56 -9.53
CA SER A 641 24.25 -2.09 -8.79
C SER A 641 24.21 -0.56 -8.69
N VAL A 642 23.08 0.07 -9.01
CA VAL A 642 22.95 1.53 -9.02
C VAL A 642 22.76 2.09 -7.60
N VAL A 643 23.71 2.90 -7.16
CA VAL A 643 23.73 3.60 -5.87
C VAL A 643 22.98 4.94 -5.96
N LYS A 644 23.21 5.70 -7.03
CA LYS A 644 22.60 7.03 -7.21
C LYS A 644 22.47 7.42 -8.67
N ARG A 645 21.43 8.20 -8.97
CA ARG A 645 21.24 8.87 -10.27
C ARG A 645 21.35 10.38 -10.08
N ILE A 646 22.21 11.03 -10.86
CA ILE A 646 22.49 12.46 -10.81
C ILE A 646 22.10 13.07 -12.16
N LYS A 647 21.22 14.08 -12.18
CA LYS A 647 20.86 14.78 -13.41
C LYS A 647 21.95 15.78 -13.80
N ALA A 648 22.28 15.87 -15.08
CA ALA A 648 23.23 16.84 -15.60
C ALA A 648 22.73 18.29 -15.40
N THR A 649 23.68 19.19 -15.12
CA THR A 649 23.50 20.64 -15.20
C THR A 649 24.26 21.18 -16.41
N LYS A 650 23.60 22.05 -17.18
CA LYS A 650 24.19 22.70 -18.36
C LYS A 650 25.07 23.85 -17.89
N THR A 651 26.31 23.90 -18.36
CA THR A 651 27.33 24.80 -17.80
C THR A 651 27.82 25.84 -18.82
N SER A 652 28.08 25.45 -20.07
CA SER A 652 28.56 26.34 -21.13
C SER A 652 28.56 25.66 -22.51
N SER A 653 28.63 26.44 -23.59
CA SER A 653 29.13 25.96 -24.89
C SER A 653 30.65 26.12 -24.94
N VAL A 654 31.36 25.06 -25.32
CA VAL A 654 32.80 25.11 -25.63
C VAL A 654 32.92 24.75 -27.10
N ASP A 655 33.38 25.70 -27.93
CA ASP A 655 33.47 25.53 -29.39
C ASP A 655 32.17 25.00 -30.03
N ASP A 656 31.02 25.61 -29.69
CA ASP A 656 29.65 25.22 -30.11
C ASP A 656 29.16 23.83 -29.67
N LYS A 657 29.94 23.12 -28.85
CA LYS A 657 29.55 21.83 -28.26
C LYS A 657 28.85 22.02 -26.92
N LEU A 658 27.86 21.17 -26.63
CA LEU A 658 27.18 21.10 -25.35
C LEU A 658 28.10 20.49 -24.28
N GLN A 659 28.44 21.24 -23.23
CA GLN A 659 29.12 20.70 -22.05
C GLN A 659 28.11 20.44 -20.91
N LEU A 660 28.22 19.26 -20.31
CA LEU A 660 27.39 18.81 -19.20
C LEU A 660 28.23 18.61 -17.95
N THR A 661 27.74 19.11 -16.82
CA THR A 661 28.39 18.95 -15.51
C THR A 661 27.46 18.25 -14.53
N PHE A 662 27.98 17.25 -13.84
CA PHE A 662 27.28 16.46 -12.82
C PHE A 662 27.89 16.79 -11.47
N ARG A 663 27.08 17.37 -10.58
CA ARG A 663 27.52 17.78 -9.25
C ARG A 663 26.69 17.10 -8.18
N PHE A 664 27.35 16.41 -7.25
CA PHE A 664 26.67 15.65 -6.21
C PHE A 664 27.46 15.69 -4.90
N LYS A 665 26.75 15.99 -3.80
CA LYS A 665 27.30 15.95 -2.45
C LYS A 665 27.06 14.58 -1.83
N ILE A 666 28.12 13.88 -1.46
CA ILE A 666 28.04 12.51 -0.94
C ILE A 666 27.31 12.52 0.41
N PRO A 667 26.13 11.90 0.54
CA PRO A 667 25.40 11.83 1.80
C PRO A 667 26.06 10.81 2.74
N PRO A 668 25.91 10.95 4.07
CA PRO A 668 26.44 9.99 5.04
C PRO A 668 25.59 8.72 5.07
N GLN A 669 25.59 7.96 3.97
CA GLN A 669 24.82 6.74 3.76
C GLN A 669 25.76 5.60 3.34
N MET A 670 25.46 4.37 3.78
CA MET A 670 26.37 3.23 3.63
C MET A 670 26.56 2.78 2.18
N ASN A 671 25.56 2.98 1.34
CA ASN A 671 25.58 2.60 -0.07
C ASN A 671 26.66 3.32 -0.91
N PHE A 672 27.21 4.42 -0.40
CA PHE A 672 28.30 5.14 -1.09
C PHE A 672 29.69 4.68 -0.68
N ILE A 673 29.84 3.88 0.38
CA ILE A 673 31.15 3.50 0.91
C ILE A 673 31.86 2.54 -0.07
N GLY A 674 33.15 2.78 -0.30
CA GLY A 674 33.98 1.99 -1.21
C GLY A 674 34.01 2.54 -2.65
N LYS A 675 34.41 1.67 -3.58
CA LYS A 675 34.63 2.05 -4.98
C LYS A 675 33.31 2.17 -5.74
N ASN A 676 33.08 3.35 -6.32
CA ASN A 676 31.91 3.69 -7.14
C ASN A 676 32.35 3.98 -8.57
N PHE A 677 31.67 3.36 -9.54
CA PHE A 677 31.89 3.54 -10.98
C PHE A 677 30.88 4.52 -11.56
N LEU A 678 31.35 5.32 -12.51
CA LEU A 678 30.55 6.33 -13.20
C LEU A 678 30.05 5.76 -14.52
N THR A 679 28.74 5.77 -14.71
CA THR A 679 28.10 5.38 -15.97
C THR A 679 27.23 6.51 -16.46
N PHE A 680 27.50 7.02 -17.66
CA PHE A 680 26.73 8.11 -18.24
C PHE A 680 25.55 7.56 -19.03
N GLN A 681 24.41 8.24 -18.97
CA GLN A 681 23.18 7.77 -19.58
C GLN A 681 22.40 8.92 -20.19
N TYR A 682 21.87 8.70 -21.38
CA TYR A 682 20.82 9.50 -21.99
C TYR A 682 19.49 8.84 -21.66
N VAL A 683 18.48 9.64 -21.30
CA VAL A 683 17.13 9.18 -21.03
C VAL A 683 16.21 9.84 -22.05
N ALA A 684 15.61 9.01 -22.91
CA ALA A 684 14.62 9.43 -23.89
C ALA A 684 13.32 9.91 -23.21
N ALA A 685 12.44 10.54 -23.98
CA ALA A 685 11.19 11.11 -23.49
C ALA A 685 10.20 10.04 -22.96
N ASP A 686 10.29 8.82 -23.50
CA ASP A 686 9.57 7.64 -23.03
C ASP A 686 10.20 6.98 -21.77
N SER A 687 11.21 7.64 -21.19
CA SER A 687 12.02 7.14 -20.07
C SER A 687 12.91 5.94 -20.40
N THR A 688 13.08 5.58 -21.68
CA THR A 688 14.00 4.53 -22.10
C THR A 688 15.45 5.02 -21.94
N PRO A 689 16.30 4.31 -21.17
CA PRO A 689 17.68 4.68 -20.99
C PRO A 689 18.61 4.14 -22.09
N SER A 690 19.60 4.95 -22.49
CA SER A 690 20.72 4.53 -23.34
C SER A 690 22.04 4.90 -22.66
N GLU A 691 22.90 3.92 -22.40
CA GLU A 691 24.24 4.15 -21.84
C GLU A 691 25.12 4.85 -22.86
N LEU A 692 25.85 5.89 -22.42
CA LEU A 692 26.87 6.57 -23.23
C LEU A 692 28.20 5.86 -23.02
N VAL A 693 28.77 5.35 -24.11
CA VAL A 693 30.10 4.73 -24.08
C VAL A 693 31.14 5.81 -23.81
N GLN A 694 32.00 5.58 -22.82
CA GLN A 694 33.10 6.49 -22.49
C GLN A 694 34.17 6.38 -23.58
N TYR A 695 34.36 7.45 -24.36
CA TYR A 695 35.12 7.38 -25.61
C TYR A 695 36.32 8.33 -25.62
N ASN A 696 37.49 7.81 -25.99
CA ASN A 696 38.73 8.57 -26.09
C ASN A 696 38.93 9.07 -27.53
N ILE A 697 38.74 10.38 -27.73
CA ILE A 697 38.88 11.02 -29.05
C ILE A 697 40.30 10.83 -29.64
N LEU A 698 41.34 10.84 -28.81
CA LEU A 698 42.74 10.75 -29.27
C LEU A 698 43.10 9.32 -29.69
N ALA A 699 42.62 8.31 -28.95
CA ALA A 699 42.83 6.91 -29.27
C ALA A 699 41.86 6.37 -30.34
N GLN A 700 40.76 7.10 -30.60
CA GLN A 700 39.64 6.64 -31.43
C GLN A 700 39.06 5.29 -31.01
N ASP A 701 38.97 5.08 -29.69
CA ASP A 701 38.48 3.84 -29.09
C ASP A 701 37.78 4.11 -27.75
N GLU A 702 37.12 3.08 -27.22
CA GLU A 702 36.52 3.09 -25.88
C GLU A 702 37.62 3.23 -24.80
N LEU A 703 37.27 3.80 -23.66
CA LEU A 703 38.18 3.89 -22.51
C LEU A 703 38.40 2.50 -21.89
N ASP A 704 39.67 2.05 -21.84
CA ASP A 704 40.08 0.75 -21.26
C ASP A 704 39.65 0.56 -19.80
N GLN A 705 39.51 1.65 -19.04
CA GLN A 705 39.09 1.63 -17.63
C GLN A 705 37.92 2.59 -17.41
N LYS A 706 36.83 2.08 -16.83
CA LYS A 706 35.70 2.91 -16.39
C LYS A 706 36.16 3.91 -15.33
N LEU A 707 35.73 5.16 -15.46
CA LEU A 707 35.94 6.17 -14.42
C LEU A 707 35.33 5.70 -13.10
N SER A 708 36.06 5.92 -12.00
CA SER A 708 35.63 5.56 -10.65
C SER A 708 36.20 6.52 -9.60
N PHE A 709 35.55 6.55 -8.44
CA PHE A 709 36.06 7.18 -7.22
C PHE A 709 35.82 6.26 -6.03
N ASP A 710 36.50 6.50 -4.92
CA ASP A 710 36.41 5.73 -3.69
C ASP A 710 35.91 6.62 -2.55
N VAL A 711 35.03 6.10 -1.69
CA VAL A 711 34.57 6.78 -0.48
C VAL A 711 35.08 6.02 0.73
N ASP A 712 36.09 6.60 1.38
CA ASP A 712 36.65 6.03 2.61
C ASP A 712 35.69 6.30 3.78
N ALA A 713 35.31 5.25 4.52
CA ALA A 713 34.54 5.36 5.76
C ALA A 713 35.02 4.36 6.82
N LYS A 714 34.97 4.77 8.09
CA LYS A 714 35.27 3.93 9.26
C LYS A 714 34.15 4.07 10.29
N LEU A 715 33.31 3.05 10.42
CA LEU A 715 32.06 3.14 11.19
C LEU A 715 32.24 2.73 12.65
N GLN A 716 31.77 3.57 13.57
CA GLN A 716 31.80 3.33 15.01
C GLN A 716 30.42 3.48 15.64
N MET A 717 30.10 2.64 16.63
CA MET A 717 28.96 2.87 17.53
C MET A 717 29.23 4.05 18.44
N VAL A 718 28.32 5.04 18.45
CA VAL A 718 28.50 6.27 19.26
C VAL A 718 27.46 6.44 20.35
N GLU A 719 26.34 5.74 20.25
CA GLU A 719 25.30 5.76 21.28
C GLU A 719 24.57 4.41 21.27
N ILE A 720 24.31 3.84 22.45
CA ILE A 720 23.48 2.66 22.63
C ILE A 720 22.29 3.07 23.51
N LYS A 721 21.09 3.13 22.92
CA LYS A 721 19.84 3.45 23.64
C LYS A 721 19.29 2.25 24.41
N LYS A 722 19.45 1.06 23.84
CA LYS A 722 18.96 -0.20 24.40
C LYS A 722 19.95 -1.30 24.03
N SER A 723 20.46 -2.04 25.00
CA SER A 723 21.31 -3.21 24.79
C SER A 723 20.63 -4.42 25.39
N PRO A 724 20.74 -5.61 24.78
CA PRO A 724 20.29 -6.82 25.44
C PRO A 724 21.20 -7.15 26.63
N ASN A 725 20.64 -7.87 27.60
CA ASN A 725 21.40 -8.57 28.61
C ASN A 725 22.02 -9.82 27.98
N PHE A 726 23.31 -9.74 27.65
CA PHE A 726 24.08 -10.78 26.95
C PHE A 726 24.12 -12.14 27.67
N THR A 727 23.76 -12.21 28.96
CA THR A 727 23.69 -13.48 29.70
C THR A 727 22.28 -14.03 29.87
N GLU A 728 21.23 -13.20 29.86
CA GLU A 728 19.86 -13.63 30.22
C GLU A 728 18.87 -13.57 29.07
N ASP A 729 19.06 -12.65 28.12
CA ASP A 729 18.12 -12.42 27.02
C ASP A 729 18.27 -13.46 25.91
N PHE A 730 19.39 -14.16 25.86
CA PHE A 730 19.72 -15.08 24.78
C PHE A 730 19.15 -16.49 25.03
N ARG A 731 17.82 -16.62 25.03
CA ARG A 731 17.12 -17.91 25.13
C ARG A 731 16.04 -18.06 24.06
N PHE A 732 15.74 -19.30 23.67
CA PHE A 732 14.69 -19.58 22.68
C PHE A 732 13.34 -18.95 23.05
N GLY A 733 12.69 -18.33 22.07
CA GLY A 733 11.41 -17.63 22.22
C GLY A 733 11.52 -16.19 22.71
N ASN A 734 12.65 -15.80 23.31
CA ASN A 734 12.84 -14.42 23.75
C ASN A 734 13.19 -13.50 22.58
N THR A 735 12.77 -12.23 22.69
CA THR A 735 13.10 -11.19 21.71
C THR A 735 14.25 -10.33 22.21
N VAL A 736 15.35 -10.36 21.46
CA VAL A 736 16.54 -9.54 21.66
C VAL A 736 16.28 -8.17 21.06
N HIS A 737 16.41 -7.14 21.88
CA HIS A 737 16.24 -5.75 21.48
C HIS A 737 17.58 -5.01 21.58
N PHE A 738 18.12 -4.55 20.46
CA PHE A 738 19.37 -3.79 20.43
C PHE A 738 19.19 -2.52 19.58
N LYS A 739 19.39 -1.35 20.19
CA LYS A 739 19.21 -0.03 19.54
C LYS A 739 20.44 0.85 19.74
N PHE A 740 21.09 1.23 18.64
CA PHE A 740 22.32 2.05 18.66
C PHE A 740 22.43 2.98 17.45
N GLN A 741 23.35 3.94 17.51
CA GLN A 741 23.64 4.89 16.44
C GLN A 741 25.08 4.71 15.94
N LEU A 742 25.29 4.91 14.64
CA LEU A 742 26.59 4.84 14.00
C LEU A 742 27.09 6.20 13.54
N LYS A 743 28.41 6.40 13.66
CA LYS A 743 29.13 7.55 13.15
C LYS A 743 30.29 7.08 12.29
N ASP A 744 30.52 7.75 11.17
CA ASP A 744 31.77 7.63 10.45
C ASP A 744 32.85 8.49 11.11
N LEU A 745 33.96 7.86 11.49
CA LEU A 745 35.11 8.51 12.12
C LEU A 745 35.88 9.42 11.14
N ILE A 746 35.82 9.14 9.84
CA ILE A 746 36.60 9.87 8.84
C ILE A 746 35.99 11.24 8.52
N SER A 747 34.66 11.30 8.35
CA SER A 747 33.89 12.52 8.09
C SER A 747 33.26 13.15 9.34
N GLY A 748 33.21 12.41 10.44
CA GLY A 748 32.53 12.80 11.68
C GLY A 748 31.01 12.80 11.59
N GLN A 749 30.41 12.28 10.52
CA GLN A 749 28.96 12.31 10.30
C GLN A 749 28.26 11.11 10.94
N ILE A 750 27.05 11.33 11.45
CA ILE A 750 26.13 10.25 11.80
C ILE A 750 25.63 9.58 10.52
N ILE A 751 25.70 8.25 10.47
CA ILE A 751 25.22 7.47 9.33
C ILE A 751 23.70 7.44 9.34
N LYS A 752 23.11 7.68 8.17
CA LYS A 752 21.67 7.64 7.93
C LYS A 752 21.35 6.50 6.98
N GLU A 753 20.19 5.86 7.15
CA GLU A 753 19.67 4.93 6.15
C GLU A 753 19.24 5.69 4.89
N ASP A 754 19.41 5.06 3.73
CA ASP A 754 18.87 5.56 2.47
C ASP A 754 17.38 5.20 2.35
N ARG A 755 16.54 6.22 2.30
CA ARG A 755 15.10 6.08 2.07
C ARG A 755 14.68 6.47 0.65
N ASP A 756 15.60 7.09 -0.11
CA ASP A 756 15.30 7.70 -1.39
C ASP A 756 15.69 6.80 -2.58
N VAL A 757 16.36 5.68 -2.35
CA VAL A 757 16.83 4.75 -3.39
C VAL A 757 16.11 3.41 -3.25
N TYR A 758 15.18 3.14 -4.18
CA TYR A 758 14.44 1.90 -4.42
C TYR A 758 14.30 0.93 -3.21
N PRO A 759 13.18 1.00 -2.46
CA PRO A 759 13.00 0.27 -1.20
C PRO A 759 13.03 -1.27 -1.31
N GLN A 760 12.99 -1.86 -2.51
CA GLN A 760 12.73 -3.30 -2.69
C GLN A 760 13.95 -4.17 -3.01
N MET A 761 15.06 -3.65 -3.55
CA MET A 761 16.21 -4.51 -3.96
C MET A 761 17.45 -4.38 -3.08
N ILE A 762 17.62 -3.30 -2.32
CA ILE A 762 18.88 -3.04 -1.60
C ILE A 762 18.85 -3.56 -0.15
N ARG A 763 17.67 -3.77 0.45
CA ARG A 763 17.53 -4.05 1.90
C ARG A 763 17.97 -5.44 2.37
N GLU A 764 17.95 -6.45 1.50
CA GLU A 764 18.28 -7.82 1.93
C GLU A 764 19.80 -8.04 2.10
N ASN A 765 20.61 -7.28 1.36
CA ASN A 765 22.05 -7.50 1.24
C ASN A 765 22.92 -6.32 1.71
N ASN A 766 22.36 -5.11 1.78
CA ASN A 766 23.08 -3.91 2.22
C ASN A 766 22.46 -3.35 3.51
N GLY A 767 23.30 -3.10 4.51
CA GLY A 767 22.85 -2.55 5.78
C GLY A 767 23.67 -3.04 6.97
N VAL A 768 23.17 -2.79 8.17
CA VAL A 768 23.80 -3.25 9.41
C VAL A 768 23.17 -4.57 9.81
N PHE A 769 24.01 -5.55 10.10
CA PHE A 769 23.59 -6.89 10.43
C PHE A 769 24.10 -7.30 11.81
N MET A 770 23.24 -8.00 12.54
CA MET A 770 23.59 -8.76 13.71
C MET A 770 23.79 -10.21 13.27
N GLU A 771 25.02 -10.69 13.38
CA GLU A 771 25.40 -12.05 13.04
C GLU A 771 25.75 -12.83 14.30
N ILE A 772 25.26 -14.06 14.40
CA ILE A 772 25.58 -14.96 15.52
C ILE A 772 26.32 -16.17 14.97
N ARG A 773 27.50 -16.42 15.53
CA ARG A 773 28.39 -17.52 15.13
C ARG A 773 28.59 -18.47 16.30
N LYS A 774 28.71 -19.77 16.04
CA LYS A 774 29.03 -20.74 17.09
C LYS A 774 30.52 -20.66 17.44
N LYS A 775 30.87 -20.61 18.72
CA LYS A 775 32.28 -20.67 19.14
C LYS A 775 32.88 -22.05 18.92
N ASN A 776 34.15 -22.11 18.54
CA ASN A 776 34.93 -23.35 18.37
C ASN A 776 34.34 -24.36 17.38
N PHE A 777 33.65 -23.91 16.33
CA PHE A 777 33.39 -24.76 15.17
C PHE A 777 34.71 -24.96 14.40
N ASP A 778 34.94 -26.17 13.88
CA ASP A 778 36.20 -26.58 13.27
C ASP A 778 36.76 -25.48 12.33
N ILE A 779 38.04 -25.12 12.52
CA ILE A 779 38.67 -23.83 12.12
C ILE A 779 38.52 -23.49 10.62
N ASN A 780 38.11 -24.47 9.80
CA ASN A 780 37.93 -24.33 8.36
C ASN A 780 36.49 -24.02 7.92
N ASN A 781 35.48 -24.02 8.80
CA ASN A 781 34.08 -23.77 8.44
C ASN A 781 33.41 -22.81 9.44
N GLU A 782 33.62 -21.51 9.30
CA GLU A 782 32.84 -20.53 10.09
C GLU A 782 31.34 -20.68 9.76
N PHE A 783 30.52 -21.03 10.75
CA PHE A 783 29.08 -21.22 10.58
C PHE A 783 28.28 -20.15 11.33
N SER A 784 27.57 -19.31 10.58
CA SER A 784 26.63 -18.32 11.12
C SER A 784 25.28 -18.97 11.38
N THR A 785 24.86 -19.01 12.64
CA THR A 785 23.57 -19.59 13.04
C THR A 785 22.39 -18.65 12.85
N ALA A 786 22.63 -17.34 12.81
CA ALA A 786 21.61 -16.34 12.52
C ALA A 786 22.27 -15.09 11.92
N VAL A 787 21.61 -14.49 10.93
CA VAL A 787 21.95 -13.18 10.38
C VAL A 787 20.67 -12.38 10.35
N VAL A 788 20.66 -11.24 11.04
CA VAL A 788 19.48 -10.39 11.20
C VAL A 788 19.84 -9.01 10.69
N GLY A 789 19.05 -8.47 9.76
CA GLY A 789 19.18 -7.08 9.30
C GLY A 789 18.57 -6.10 10.29
N SER A 790 19.18 -4.92 10.44
CA SER A 790 18.66 -3.86 11.31
C SER A 790 17.53 -3.11 10.62
N VAL A 791 16.57 -2.60 11.39
CA VAL A 791 15.63 -1.56 10.95
C VAL A 791 16.13 -0.20 11.43
N VAL A 792 16.16 0.81 10.57
CA VAL A 792 16.56 2.16 11.00
C VAL A 792 15.34 3.02 11.29
N ASN A 793 15.25 3.54 12.51
CA ASN A 793 14.18 4.47 12.85
C ASN A 793 14.49 5.89 12.35
N PHE A 794 13.50 6.78 12.44
CA PHE A 794 13.64 8.14 11.95
C PHE A 794 14.70 8.98 12.69
N ALA A 795 15.01 8.63 13.93
CA ALA A 795 16.10 9.21 14.71
C ALA A 795 17.50 8.63 14.38
N HIS A 796 17.63 7.91 13.26
CA HIS A 796 18.87 7.30 12.79
C HIS A 796 19.49 6.27 13.75
N TYR A 797 18.64 5.58 14.54
CA TYR A 797 19.06 4.41 15.30
C TYR A 797 18.84 3.15 14.48
N PHE A 798 19.84 2.29 14.47
CA PHE A 798 19.77 0.91 14.01
C PHE A 798 19.16 0.08 15.13
N ILE A 799 18.05 -0.62 14.82
CA ILE A 799 17.27 -1.43 15.75
C ILE A 799 17.29 -2.87 15.27
N PHE A 800 17.70 -3.79 16.14
CA PHE A 800 17.45 -5.21 16.01
C PHE A 800 16.36 -5.59 16.99
N ASP A 801 15.24 -6.09 16.46
CA ASP A 801 14.16 -6.73 17.21
C ASP A 801 14.06 -8.17 16.70
N TRP A 802 14.78 -9.08 17.36
CA TRP A 802 14.97 -10.43 16.88
C TRP A 802 14.52 -11.47 17.90
N THR A 803 13.54 -12.29 17.53
CA THR A 803 13.14 -13.44 18.33
C THR A 803 14.04 -14.64 18.06
N ILE A 804 14.64 -15.19 19.11
CA ILE A 804 15.53 -16.35 19.00
C ILE A 804 14.69 -17.59 18.70
N THR A 805 14.72 -18.04 17.45
CA THR A 805 13.92 -19.18 16.99
C THR A 805 14.58 -20.52 17.30
N SER A 806 13.80 -21.59 17.20
CA SER A 806 14.29 -22.98 17.27
C SER A 806 15.31 -23.35 16.20
N ASN A 807 15.47 -22.53 15.15
CA ASN A 807 16.48 -22.71 14.11
C ASN A 807 17.87 -22.20 14.51
N THR A 808 18.01 -21.55 15.68
CA THR A 808 19.30 -21.13 16.22
C THR A 808 19.99 -22.29 16.95
N ILE A 809 21.32 -22.38 16.83
CA ILE A 809 22.12 -23.36 17.55
C ILE A 809 22.21 -22.97 19.03
N ARG A 810 22.06 -23.98 19.91
CA ARG A 810 22.19 -23.83 21.36
C ARG A 810 23.66 -23.86 21.79
N GLY A 811 24.00 -23.11 22.83
CA GLY A 811 25.32 -23.13 23.47
C GLY A 811 26.13 -21.85 23.23
N GLU A 812 27.44 -21.93 23.50
CA GLU A 812 28.37 -20.80 23.39
C GLU A 812 28.47 -20.27 21.96
N CYS A 813 28.12 -19.00 21.80
CA CYS A 813 28.11 -18.28 20.54
C CYS A 813 28.79 -16.92 20.68
N GLU A 814 29.03 -16.29 19.55
CA GLU A 814 29.59 -14.96 19.41
C GLU A 814 28.61 -14.10 18.60
N LEU A 815 28.24 -12.96 19.14
CA LEU A 815 27.41 -11.96 18.46
C LEU A 815 28.32 -10.87 17.88
N ARG A 816 28.20 -10.65 16.57
CA ARG A 816 28.89 -9.59 15.83
C ARG A 816 27.88 -8.59 15.29
N ILE A 817 28.22 -7.31 15.38
CA ILE A 817 27.54 -6.27 14.61
C ILE A 817 28.48 -5.82 13.50
N LEU A 818 28.07 -6.04 12.27
CA LEU A 818 28.85 -5.75 11.06
C LEU A 818 27.97 -5.05 10.04
N TRP A 819 28.55 -4.55 8.96
CA TRP A 819 27.77 -4.00 7.87
C TRP A 819 28.09 -4.67 6.53
N ARG A 820 27.02 -4.89 5.77
CA ARG A 820 26.89 -5.41 4.40
C ARG A 820 27.15 -4.33 3.35
N THR A 821 28.17 -4.38 2.49
CA THR A 821 28.11 -3.58 1.25
C THR A 821 26.98 -4.09 0.35
N ILE A 822 26.59 -3.32 -0.68
CA ILE A 822 25.65 -3.80 -1.71
C ILE A 822 26.16 -5.08 -2.40
N ASP A 823 27.47 -5.23 -2.50
CA ASP A 823 28.13 -6.40 -3.08
C ASP A 823 28.37 -7.51 -2.03
N GLU A 824 27.65 -7.49 -0.90
CA GLU A 824 27.70 -8.45 0.21
C GLU A 824 29.04 -8.59 0.94
N VAL A 825 29.97 -7.66 0.72
CA VAL A 825 31.28 -7.68 1.40
C VAL A 825 31.10 -7.21 2.85
N PRO A 826 31.35 -8.06 3.86
CA PRO A 826 31.21 -7.67 5.26
C PRO A 826 32.35 -6.74 5.66
N MET A 827 32.02 -5.63 6.33
CA MET A 827 33.02 -4.79 6.96
C MET A 827 32.67 -4.53 8.43
N GLU A 828 33.72 -4.32 9.23
CA GLU A 828 33.62 -4.22 10.69
C GLU A 828 33.01 -2.89 11.13
N ILE A 829 32.23 -2.97 12.22
CA ILE A 829 31.79 -1.81 13.00
C ILE A 829 32.56 -1.81 14.32
N TYR A 830 33.11 -0.67 14.70
CA TYR A 830 33.92 -0.53 15.90
C TYR A 830 33.09 -0.16 17.14
N LYS A 831 33.56 -0.61 18.31
CA LYS A 831 32.92 -0.37 19.61
C LYS A 831 32.92 1.11 19.99
N ILE A 832 32.00 1.48 20.88
CA ILE A 832 31.98 2.80 21.49
C ILE A 832 33.30 3.06 22.23
N ASP A 833 33.89 4.23 22.00
CA ASP A 833 35.17 4.68 22.57
C ASP A 833 36.41 3.81 22.24
N ASP A 834 36.29 2.80 21.37
CA ASP A 834 37.41 1.97 20.90
C ASP A 834 37.37 1.82 19.38
N GLU A 835 38.29 2.49 18.68
CA GLU A 835 38.35 2.51 17.22
C GLU A 835 39.11 1.31 16.60
N GLN A 836 39.56 0.34 17.40
CA GLN A 836 40.34 -0.81 16.94
C GLN A 836 39.61 -2.12 17.19
N SER A 837 38.74 -2.18 18.19
CA SER A 837 37.97 -3.38 18.51
C SER A 837 36.64 -3.43 17.76
N PRO A 838 36.36 -4.49 16.97
CA PRO A 838 35.06 -4.69 16.37
C PRO A 838 33.99 -4.98 17.44
N VAL A 839 32.73 -4.74 17.11
CA VAL A 839 31.60 -5.02 18.00
C VAL A 839 31.35 -6.52 18.07
N LEU A 840 31.95 -7.13 19.09
CA LEU A 840 31.92 -8.55 19.38
C LEU A 840 31.55 -8.78 20.85
N TYR A 841 30.54 -9.63 21.08
CA TYR A 841 30.06 -10.05 22.39
C TYR A 841 29.95 -11.56 22.50
N ASP A 842 30.38 -12.10 23.63
CA ASP A 842 30.21 -13.50 23.98
C ASP A 842 28.81 -13.72 24.54
N ILE A 843 28.07 -14.67 23.96
CA ILE A 843 26.70 -14.99 24.36
C ILE A 843 26.53 -16.51 24.49
N GLU A 844 25.54 -16.93 25.28
CA GLU A 844 25.14 -18.34 25.37
C GLU A 844 23.66 -18.46 24.98
N ILE A 845 23.37 -19.18 23.89
CA ILE A 845 21.98 -19.44 23.49
C ILE A 845 21.42 -20.56 24.39
N GLY A 846 20.57 -20.18 25.33
CA GLY A 846 19.96 -21.05 26.33
C GLY A 846 18.47 -21.37 26.09
N GLY A 847 17.84 -21.96 27.10
CA GLY A 847 16.45 -22.41 27.05
C GLY A 847 16.33 -23.89 26.64
N LEU A 848 15.42 -24.62 27.30
CA LEU A 848 15.08 -25.99 26.93
C LEU A 848 13.84 -25.92 26.03
N ILE A 849 13.95 -26.46 24.81
CA ILE A 849 12.79 -26.59 23.94
C ILE A 849 12.05 -27.86 24.36
N GLU A 850 10.80 -27.69 24.78
CA GLU A 850 9.88 -28.76 25.12
C GLU A 850 8.97 -29.02 23.93
N ALA A 851 8.68 -30.30 23.67
CA ALA A 851 7.74 -30.69 22.62
C ALA A 851 6.60 -31.51 23.22
N GLN A 852 5.36 -31.10 22.93
CA GLN A 852 4.16 -31.76 23.46
C GLN A 852 3.43 -32.50 22.35
N PRO A 853 3.54 -33.84 22.26
CA PRO A 853 2.98 -34.59 21.16
C PRO A 853 1.54 -35.05 21.42
N THR A 854 0.78 -35.07 20.34
CA THR A 854 -0.43 -35.86 20.17
C THR A 854 -0.21 -36.79 18.98
N SER A 855 -0.55 -38.06 19.15
CA SER A 855 -0.37 -39.04 18.08
C SER A 855 -1.63 -39.86 17.87
N TYR A 856 -1.85 -40.22 16.62
CA TYR A 856 -2.98 -41.00 16.17
C TYR A 856 -2.50 -42.04 15.15
N SER A 857 -3.06 -43.24 15.23
CA SER A 857 -2.95 -44.22 14.13
C SER A 857 -4.31 -44.81 13.82
N THR A 858 -4.62 -44.97 12.53
CA THR A 858 -5.88 -45.59 12.10
C THR A 858 -5.87 -47.09 12.44
N LYS A 859 -6.95 -47.58 13.07
CA LYS A 859 -7.05 -48.97 13.55
C LYS A 859 -8.06 -49.82 12.76
N THR A 860 -8.84 -49.24 11.86
CA THR A 860 -9.98 -49.91 11.22
C THR A 860 -9.60 -50.54 9.87
N LYS A 861 -10.04 -51.78 9.66
CA LYS A 861 -9.78 -52.56 8.43
C LYS A 861 -10.47 -52.05 7.15
N ASN A 862 -11.37 -51.07 7.28
CA ASN A 862 -12.09 -50.51 6.13
C ASN A 862 -11.24 -49.53 5.30
N PHE A 863 -10.01 -49.23 5.74
CA PHE A 863 -9.07 -48.37 5.03
C PHE A 863 -8.01 -49.21 4.33
N LEU A 864 -7.67 -48.86 3.08
CA LEU A 864 -6.60 -49.48 2.31
C LEU A 864 -5.20 -49.21 2.91
N LYS A 865 -5.07 -48.11 3.67
CA LYS A 865 -3.81 -47.67 4.27
C LYS A 865 -3.98 -47.42 5.76
N THR A 866 -2.92 -47.72 6.52
CA THR A 866 -2.76 -47.23 7.88
C THR A 866 -2.10 -45.86 7.83
N ILE A 867 -2.74 -44.87 8.43
CA ILE A 867 -2.21 -43.51 8.56
C ILE A 867 -1.73 -43.31 10.00
N PHE A 868 -0.49 -42.87 10.14
CA PHE A 868 0.11 -42.35 11.37
C PHE A 868 0.12 -40.83 11.27
N VAL A 869 -0.49 -40.18 12.27
CA VAL A 869 -0.46 -38.72 12.39
C VAL A 869 0.23 -38.41 13.71
N LEU A 870 1.28 -37.60 13.63
CA LEU A 870 1.94 -37.00 14.77
C LEU A 870 1.73 -35.49 14.67
N SER A 871 1.18 -34.87 15.71
CA SER A 871 1.07 -33.42 15.83
C SER A 871 1.70 -32.98 17.15
N PHE A 872 2.57 -31.98 17.14
CA PHE A 872 3.22 -31.49 18.35
C PHE A 872 3.44 -29.98 18.29
N GLU A 873 3.53 -29.37 19.46
CA GLU A 873 3.91 -27.96 19.62
C GLU A 873 5.30 -27.87 20.22
N LEU A 874 6.06 -26.84 19.83
CA LEU A 874 7.36 -26.52 20.42
C LEU A 874 7.22 -25.31 21.32
N SER A 875 7.74 -25.38 22.53
CA SER A 875 7.73 -24.27 23.47
C SER A 875 9.04 -24.17 24.25
N CYS A 876 9.36 -23.00 24.78
CA CYS A 876 10.45 -22.79 25.72
C CYS A 876 9.97 -21.85 26.82
N GLN A 877 9.95 -22.32 28.07
CA GLN A 877 9.50 -21.51 29.23
C GLN A 877 8.15 -20.82 28.99
N THR A 878 7.15 -21.56 28.50
CA THR A 878 5.79 -21.11 28.15
C THR A 878 5.63 -20.31 26.85
N GLU A 879 6.73 -19.91 26.19
CA GLU A 879 6.67 -19.25 24.88
C GLU A 879 6.63 -20.27 23.75
N ASN A 880 5.69 -20.10 22.81
CA ASN A 880 5.57 -20.97 21.64
C ASN A 880 6.64 -20.66 20.59
N LEU A 881 7.30 -21.69 20.08
CA LEU A 881 8.36 -21.59 19.08
C LEU A 881 7.84 -21.96 17.69
N ASN A 882 7.73 -20.96 16.84
CA ASN A 882 7.17 -21.10 15.50
C ASN A 882 8.26 -21.28 14.43
N ASN A 883 7.87 -21.78 13.26
CA ASN A 883 8.70 -21.87 12.05
C ASN A 883 9.99 -22.70 12.20
N ALA A 884 9.99 -23.71 13.07
CA ALA A 884 11.09 -24.67 13.16
C ALA A 884 11.22 -25.46 11.84
N ARG A 885 12.43 -25.55 11.30
CA ARG A 885 12.73 -26.37 10.14
C ARG A 885 13.10 -27.78 10.62
N LEU A 886 12.13 -28.68 10.51
CA LEU A 886 12.21 -30.03 11.06
C LEU A 886 12.05 -31.10 9.98
N TYR A 887 12.68 -32.24 10.21
CA TYR A 887 12.44 -33.47 9.47
C TYR A 887 12.37 -34.65 10.44
N ALA A 888 11.82 -35.77 9.98
CA ALA A 888 11.64 -36.97 10.77
C ALA A 888 12.29 -38.19 10.12
N SER A 889 12.81 -39.08 10.96
CA SER A 889 13.05 -40.49 10.65
C SER A 889 12.07 -41.33 11.46
N ILE A 890 11.55 -42.40 10.86
CA ILE A 890 10.62 -43.32 11.50
C ILE A 890 11.33 -44.66 11.65
N LEU A 891 11.43 -45.12 12.89
CA LEU A 891 11.94 -46.44 13.25
C LEU A 891 10.78 -47.34 13.67
N TYR A 892 10.84 -48.62 13.32
CA TYR A 892 9.88 -49.61 13.79
C TYR A 892 10.51 -50.58 14.79
N GLN A 893 9.87 -50.73 15.94
CA GLN A 893 10.21 -51.71 16.96
C GLN A 893 9.04 -52.69 17.15
N GLY A 894 9.22 -53.92 16.66
CA GLY A 894 8.22 -54.98 16.80
C GLY A 894 7.88 -55.33 18.25
N LYS A 895 6.78 -56.06 18.47
CA LYS A 895 6.26 -56.45 19.80
C LYS A 895 7.26 -57.16 20.73
N ASN A 896 8.32 -57.77 20.18
CA ASN A 896 9.33 -58.53 20.93
C ASN A 896 10.59 -57.70 21.30
N LYS A 897 10.57 -56.36 21.17
CA LYS A 897 11.72 -55.47 21.48
C LYS A 897 13.03 -55.89 20.80
N HIS A 898 12.99 -56.26 19.52
CA HIS A 898 14.21 -56.33 18.70
C HIS A 898 14.81 -54.93 18.49
N GLU A 899 16.06 -54.86 18.01
CA GLU A 899 16.67 -53.57 17.62
C GLU A 899 15.77 -52.85 16.61
N PRO A 900 15.46 -51.56 16.84
CA PRO A 900 14.63 -50.78 15.92
C PRO A 900 15.36 -50.62 14.58
N PHE A 901 14.63 -50.75 13.47
CA PHE A 901 15.17 -50.48 12.13
C PHE A 901 14.40 -49.35 11.45
N SER A 902 15.10 -48.60 10.61
CA SER A 902 14.56 -47.45 9.88
C SER A 902 13.60 -47.91 8.78
N ILE A 903 12.40 -47.31 8.74
CA ILE A 903 11.39 -47.56 7.70
C ILE A 903 11.15 -46.33 6.81
N ALA A 904 11.55 -45.14 7.25
CA ALA A 904 11.53 -43.92 6.46
C ALA A 904 12.47 -42.87 7.06
N GLU A 905 13.10 -42.07 6.20
CA GLU A 905 14.07 -41.03 6.58
C GLU A 905 13.78 -39.74 5.82
N ASP A 906 14.30 -38.62 6.33
CA ASP A 906 14.21 -37.29 5.71
C ASP A 906 12.76 -36.85 5.37
N ILE A 907 11.78 -37.23 6.21
CA ILE A 907 10.38 -36.81 6.00
C ILE A 907 10.21 -35.38 6.49
N ALA A 908 9.86 -34.46 5.58
CA ALA A 908 9.57 -33.08 5.93
C ALA A 908 8.34 -32.99 6.86
N ILE A 909 8.43 -32.14 7.88
CA ILE A 909 7.32 -31.88 8.81
C ILE A 909 6.64 -30.58 8.40
N SER A 910 5.32 -30.63 8.24
CA SER A 910 4.50 -29.46 7.90
C SER A 910 4.13 -28.64 9.13
N VAL A 911 3.95 -27.33 8.97
CA VAL A 911 3.44 -26.44 10.04
C VAL A 911 1.98 -26.11 9.73
N SER A 912 1.09 -26.33 10.69
CA SER A 912 -0.31 -25.90 10.62
C SER A 912 -0.40 -24.39 10.83
N GLN A 913 -0.96 -23.68 9.86
CA GLN A 913 -1.12 -22.22 9.92
C GLN A 913 -2.17 -21.76 10.94
N GLU A 914 -3.13 -22.62 11.31
CA GLU A 914 -4.23 -22.25 12.21
C GLU A 914 -3.79 -22.25 13.68
N ASN A 915 -2.90 -23.18 14.07
CA ASN A 915 -2.56 -23.43 15.48
C ASN A 915 -1.06 -23.40 15.78
N ASN A 916 -0.20 -23.06 14.81
CA ASN A 916 1.27 -23.10 14.95
C ASN A 916 1.84 -24.46 15.42
N SER A 917 1.10 -25.55 15.20
CA SER A 917 1.53 -26.91 15.53
C SER A 917 2.24 -27.57 14.34
N TYR A 918 3.21 -28.43 14.64
CA TYR A 918 3.93 -29.21 13.66
C TYR A 918 3.20 -30.53 13.44
N GLN A 919 2.94 -30.88 12.19
CA GLN A 919 2.23 -32.09 11.82
C GLN A 919 3.03 -32.92 10.81
N LEU A 920 3.12 -34.22 11.11
CA LEU A 920 3.69 -35.24 10.27
C LEU A 920 2.63 -36.31 10.03
N THR A 921 2.34 -36.58 8.76
CA THR A 921 1.47 -37.67 8.35
C THR A 921 2.28 -38.67 7.54
N TYR A 922 2.29 -39.92 7.99
CA TYR A 922 2.96 -41.03 7.30
C TYR A 922 1.96 -42.15 7.07
N SER A 923 1.91 -42.69 5.85
CA SER A 923 0.98 -43.76 5.50
C SER A 923 1.70 -44.98 4.96
N LEU A 924 1.29 -46.16 5.43
CA LEU A 924 1.70 -47.46 4.93
C LEU A 924 0.48 -48.22 4.45
N ASP A 925 0.68 -49.20 3.56
CA ASP A 925 -0.38 -50.15 3.26
C ASP A 925 -0.73 -50.95 4.53
N HIS A 926 -2.02 -51.25 4.73
CA HIS A 926 -2.50 -51.82 5.99
C HIS A 926 -1.85 -53.19 6.33
N GLU A 927 -1.41 -53.92 5.30
CA GLU A 927 -0.67 -55.19 5.44
C GLU A 927 0.79 -54.99 5.89
N GLU A 928 1.39 -53.85 5.57
CA GLU A 928 2.76 -53.49 5.94
C GLU A 928 2.84 -52.82 7.32
N ALA A 929 1.74 -52.22 7.78
CA ALA A 929 1.59 -51.60 9.09
C ALA A 929 1.44 -52.65 10.22
N LYS A 930 2.56 -53.27 10.61
CA LYS A 930 2.63 -54.31 11.65
C LYS A 930 2.32 -53.76 13.04
N THR A 931 1.72 -54.59 13.89
CA THR A 931 1.54 -54.25 15.32
C THR A 931 2.90 -54.06 16.01
N GLY A 932 3.11 -52.93 16.68
CA GLY A 932 4.37 -52.58 17.34
C GLY A 932 4.43 -51.11 17.74
N ILE A 933 5.64 -50.66 18.10
CA ILE A 933 5.93 -49.26 18.44
C ILE A 933 6.65 -48.64 17.24
N TYR A 934 6.15 -47.51 16.77
CA TYR A 934 6.79 -46.69 15.75
C TYR A 934 7.39 -45.47 16.42
N THR A 935 8.71 -45.31 16.35
CA THR A 935 9.43 -44.19 16.95
C THR A 935 9.72 -43.15 15.88
N PHE A 936 9.15 -41.96 16.06
CA PHE A 936 9.36 -40.79 15.22
C PHE A 936 10.48 -39.95 15.81
N ASN A 937 11.67 -40.07 15.25
CA ASN A 937 12.83 -39.27 15.59
C ASN A 937 12.80 -37.98 14.79
N ILE A 938 12.63 -36.85 15.47
CA ILE A 938 12.55 -35.53 14.87
C ILE A 938 13.92 -34.86 14.98
N TYR A 939 14.34 -34.19 13.93
CA TYR A 939 15.63 -33.51 13.85
C TYR A 939 15.44 -32.09 13.35
N ARG A 940 16.26 -31.16 13.82
CA ARG A 940 16.33 -29.81 13.25
C ARG A 940 17.32 -29.80 12.08
N ILE A 941 17.01 -29.07 11.02
CA ILE A 941 17.93 -28.95 9.88
C ILE A 941 19.26 -28.35 10.32
N ILE A 942 19.24 -27.40 11.26
CA ILE A 942 20.45 -26.73 11.76
C ILE A 942 21.43 -27.69 12.47
N ASP A 943 20.91 -28.71 13.18
CA ASP A 943 21.74 -29.69 13.88
C ASP A 943 22.46 -30.62 12.90
N ARG A 944 21.82 -30.93 11.76
CA ARG A 944 22.41 -31.71 10.65
C ARG A 944 23.53 -30.97 9.94
N LEU A 945 23.38 -29.65 9.75
CA LEU A 945 24.41 -28.82 9.12
C LEU A 945 25.67 -28.69 9.99
N THR A 946 25.56 -28.98 11.29
CA THR A 946 26.61 -28.71 12.27
C THR A 946 27.16 -29.93 13.00
N SER A 947 26.59 -31.11 12.79
CA SER A 947 27.05 -32.37 13.39
C SER A 947 27.47 -33.35 12.31
N ASN A 948 28.45 -34.20 12.60
CA ASN A 948 28.77 -35.34 11.73
C ASN A 948 27.51 -36.25 11.64
N PRO A 949 27.09 -36.72 10.45
CA PRO A 949 25.90 -37.56 10.32
C PRO A 949 25.88 -38.78 11.25
N GLU A 950 27.04 -39.31 11.64
CA GLU A 950 27.18 -40.45 12.56
C GLU A 950 26.92 -40.08 14.05
N GLU A 951 26.96 -38.79 14.39
CA GLU A 951 26.77 -38.27 15.75
C GLU A 951 25.42 -37.56 15.93
N LEU A 952 24.58 -37.55 14.90
CA LEU A 952 23.33 -36.81 14.91
C LEU A 952 22.29 -37.47 15.85
N THR A 953 22.11 -36.88 17.02
CA THR A 953 21.05 -37.27 17.96
C THR A 953 19.71 -36.64 17.60
N PRO A 954 18.58 -37.34 17.76
CA PRO A 954 17.26 -36.74 17.55
C PRO A 954 17.04 -35.58 18.51
N PHE A 955 16.48 -34.50 17.98
CA PHE A 955 16.06 -33.33 18.74
C PHE A 955 14.95 -33.72 19.74
N VAL A 956 13.95 -34.47 19.27
CA VAL A 956 12.92 -35.12 20.10
C VAL A 956 12.50 -36.44 19.47
N SER A 957 12.07 -37.42 20.28
CA SER A 957 11.59 -38.72 19.82
C SER A 957 10.20 -39.02 20.38
N PHE A 958 9.29 -39.45 19.52
CA PHE A 958 7.91 -39.78 19.91
C PHE A 958 7.55 -41.22 19.57
N GLU A 959 6.99 -41.95 20.52
CA GLU A 959 6.54 -43.32 20.31
C GLU A 959 5.03 -43.37 19.98
N VAL A 960 4.67 -44.01 18.87
CA VAL A 960 3.30 -44.26 18.47
C VAL A 960 3.04 -45.76 18.48
N SER A 961 2.21 -46.20 19.42
CA SER A 961 1.79 -47.59 19.51
C SER A 961 0.71 -47.90 18.49
N HIS A 962 1.00 -48.80 17.55
CA HIS A 962 0.04 -49.30 16.58
C HIS A 962 -0.39 -50.73 16.90
N THR A 963 -1.69 -50.98 16.90
CA THR A 963 -2.26 -52.32 17.00
C THR A 963 -3.06 -52.58 15.74
N GLN A 964 -2.57 -53.50 14.92
CA GLN A 964 -3.29 -54.00 13.76
C GLN A 964 -4.56 -54.69 14.28
N ALA A 965 -5.71 -54.36 13.72
CA ALA A 965 -6.95 -55.03 14.09
C ALA A 965 -6.81 -56.53 13.82
N ARG A 966 -6.89 -57.36 14.87
CA ARG A 966 -6.97 -58.82 14.73
C ARG A 966 -8.12 -59.14 13.77
N GLU A 967 -7.94 -60.14 12.92
CA GLU A 967 -9.08 -60.85 12.33
C GLU A 967 -9.93 -61.40 13.48
N THR A 968 -10.92 -60.63 13.91
CA THR A 968 -12.12 -61.25 14.44
C THR A 968 -12.74 -61.94 13.24
N SER A 969 -12.47 -63.24 13.12
CA SER A 969 -13.29 -64.18 12.37
C SER A 969 -14.74 -63.72 12.46
N VAL A 970 -15.34 -63.47 11.29
CA VAL A 970 -16.72 -63.02 11.11
C VAL A 970 -17.61 -63.61 12.21
N LEU A 971 -17.89 -62.80 13.22
CA LEU A 971 -18.95 -63.09 14.17
C LEU A 971 -20.19 -62.75 13.37
N VAL A 972 -20.71 -63.77 12.66
CA VAL A 972 -22.01 -63.73 12.01
C VAL A 972 -22.97 -63.21 13.07
N GLY A 973 -23.34 -61.93 12.94
CA GLY A 973 -24.14 -61.26 13.95
C GLY A 973 -25.41 -62.08 14.20
N GLY A 974 -25.84 -62.15 15.46
CA GLY A 974 -27.07 -62.87 15.85
C GLY A 974 -28.33 -62.47 15.07
N GLN A 975 -28.26 -61.41 14.25
CA GLN A 975 -29.27 -61.01 13.29
C GLN A 975 -29.35 -61.90 12.03
N PHE A 976 -28.26 -62.56 11.60
CA PHE A 976 -28.31 -63.53 10.50
C PHE A 976 -28.84 -64.89 10.95
N LEU A 977 -28.56 -65.27 12.21
CA LEU A 977 -29.11 -66.49 12.83
C LEU A 977 -30.61 -66.35 13.10
N SER A 978 -31.09 -65.16 13.48
CA SER A 978 -32.54 -64.91 13.61
C SER A 978 -33.23 -64.93 12.25
N VAL A 979 -32.66 -64.38 11.18
CA VAL A 979 -33.24 -64.47 9.83
C VAL A 979 -33.27 -65.91 9.30
N LEU A 980 -32.27 -66.75 9.59
CA LEU A 980 -32.30 -68.18 9.25
C LEU A 980 -33.28 -68.99 10.10
N ILE A 981 -33.43 -68.67 11.39
CA ILE A 981 -34.40 -69.34 12.27
C ILE A 981 -35.84 -68.91 11.92
N PHE A 982 -36.11 -67.63 11.72
CA PHE A 982 -37.43 -67.15 11.30
C PHE A 982 -37.76 -67.55 9.86
N GLY A 983 -36.79 -67.53 8.95
CA GLY A 983 -36.92 -68.04 7.58
C GLY A 983 -37.22 -69.54 7.55
N GLY A 984 -36.53 -70.34 8.37
CA GLY A 984 -36.77 -71.77 8.50
C GLY A 984 -38.13 -72.12 9.12
N VAL A 985 -38.60 -71.34 10.11
CA VAL A 985 -39.94 -71.49 10.69
C VAL A 985 -41.03 -71.13 9.68
N PHE A 986 -40.84 -70.06 8.89
CA PHE A 986 -41.78 -69.70 7.83
C PHE A 986 -41.81 -70.73 6.69
N LEU A 987 -40.66 -71.28 6.30
CA LEU A 987 -40.57 -72.36 5.31
C LEU A 987 -41.21 -73.66 5.83
N TRP A 988 -41.05 -73.98 7.11
CA TRP A 988 -41.68 -75.16 7.71
C TRP A 988 -43.21 -74.99 7.84
N ILE A 989 -43.71 -73.81 8.23
CA ILE A 989 -45.15 -73.51 8.26
C ILE A 989 -45.73 -73.51 6.83
N GLY A 990 -45.01 -72.96 5.85
CA GLY A 990 -45.39 -72.98 4.44
C GLY A 990 -45.43 -74.40 3.85
N LEU A 991 -44.41 -75.23 4.12
CA LEU A 991 -44.36 -76.63 3.69
C LEU A 991 -45.41 -77.49 4.39
N LYS A 992 -45.70 -77.25 5.68
CA LYS A 992 -46.75 -77.95 6.42
C LYS A 992 -48.15 -77.57 5.92
N ARG A 993 -48.37 -76.32 5.52
CA ARG A 993 -49.62 -75.87 4.88
C ARG A 993 -49.78 -76.43 3.47
N TYR A 994 -48.71 -76.45 2.68
CA TYR A 994 -48.70 -77.07 1.34
C TYR A 994 -48.96 -78.59 1.39
N TYR A 995 -48.43 -79.30 2.40
CA TYR A 995 -48.72 -80.72 2.61
C TYR A 995 -50.15 -80.99 3.11
N MET A 996 -50.74 -80.08 3.89
CA MET A 996 -52.11 -80.20 4.39
C MET A 996 -53.16 -79.82 3.32
N GLU A 997 -52.86 -78.88 2.42
CA GLU A 997 -53.73 -78.49 1.29
C GLU A 997 -53.67 -79.48 0.11
N LYS A 998 -52.81 -80.52 0.16
CA LYS A 998 -52.78 -81.65 -0.79
C LYS A 998 -53.33 -82.97 -0.21
N MET A 999 -53.78 -82.97 1.05
CA MET A 999 -54.43 -84.13 1.71
C MET A 999 -55.92 -83.88 2.05
N VAL A 1000 -56.51 -82.85 1.47
CA VAL A 1000 -57.95 -82.66 1.25
C VAL A 1000 -58.13 -82.36 -0.22
#